data_AF-A0A7H9HXI5-F1
#
_entry.id   AF-A0A7H9HXI5-F1
#
_cell.length_a   1.000
_cell.length_b   1.000
_cell.length_c   1.000
_cell.angle_alpha   90.00
_cell.angle_beta   90.00
_cell.angle_gamma   90.00
#
_symmetry.space_group_name_H-M   'P 1'
#
loop_
_entity.id
_entity.type
_entity.pdbx_description
1 polymer ?
#
loop_
_entity_poly.entity_id
_entity_poly.type
_entity_poly.pdbx_seq_one_letter_code
_entity_poly.pdbx_strand_id
1 'polypeptide(L)'
;MGKLSYENYMNLLLHLDRSDEKVPADIAKRIVSNAISPVISVTSTTELDRHIQETYHLDSLYMFLRFFSDCIGDRDQANETGLSSSESQLDSEPSGSLEVPSGNRKRSNSLFQRDATQSQYVRFTRPLTDLVESSKTTDMLFDYHTLEEFLRSILVLVERYTEKETPHGLLKKSLYHRFFSLAVSSTTYLSPYETFNHPVVSIIALDIPIGQGYEDARGLLTRFKNMNHNTKNFPVFLSTNDILPVFLLCYNGDSEEQLEICQQLGKKLKKQLFVESVMLPLWRSDYSADSQINLHQPVMSSLEEVLNFLREPCNAVLSLKLINSTYDVLEQLVNDLMVPFMQRKISFWEETILQPRRSLFHGAKFFKKLVSRTTSGTNIHQQSSLAKDENGNEYFVFSSPEFLMRKLADWSMMLSDYKTAYSTYESLNHDVEHFPKYSASCLEWCAVSVLMGAQNIVTAKMLKNDIDPLIQRALESYKNCALYDSKFKTDKENDSMTPVRSYETRCMFLASELFLSLSDTWTSTPYALRNLEMILTDCKLGPCSQIMIWERLSDCYYLRADPRIRHRVNQTIVKNKVDQTDEREAEDETKEDIVTEGLTRMRKAAFFLLVAADKWAEQKQWRQAYWCLKDVQEAYKGIEFINREDLILAKLDKKLNNIQSSAEEPKDETYVKEEIITD
;
A
#
# COMPACT_ATOMS: atom_id res chain seq x y z
N MET A 1 -24.92 10.21 8.00
CA MET A 1 -23.45 10.26 7.93
C MET A 1 -22.87 8.88 7.66
N GLY A 2 -22.24 8.72 6.50
CA GLY A 2 -21.41 7.56 6.18
C GLY A 2 -20.25 7.41 7.17
N LYS A 3 -19.57 6.27 7.15
CA LYS A 3 -18.35 6.05 7.93
C LYS A 3 -17.20 6.14 6.93
N LEU A 4 -16.13 6.88 7.23
CA LEU A 4 -14.92 6.94 6.42
C LEU A 4 -14.39 5.52 6.18
N SER A 5 -14.38 5.11 4.90
CA SER A 5 -13.75 3.87 4.45
C SER A 5 -12.26 4.07 4.18
N TYR A 6 -11.53 2.97 3.98
CA TYR A 6 -10.11 3.03 3.65
C TYR A 6 -9.87 3.74 2.30
N GLU A 7 -10.68 3.45 1.28
CA GLU A 7 -10.56 4.08 -0.03
C GLU A 7 -10.81 5.60 0.04
N ASN A 8 -11.91 5.99 0.69
CA ASN A 8 -12.24 7.39 0.94
C ASN A 8 -11.12 8.12 1.68
N TYR A 9 -10.50 7.46 2.66
CA TYR A 9 -9.38 8.03 3.40
C TYR A 9 -8.16 8.25 2.49
N MET A 10 -7.82 7.30 1.62
CA MET A 10 -6.66 7.43 0.74
C MET A 10 -6.89 8.41 -0.42
N ASN A 11 -8.15 8.68 -0.76
CA ASN A 11 -8.59 9.66 -1.74
C ASN A 11 -9.23 10.92 -1.13
N LEU A 12 -8.92 11.26 0.13
CA LEU A 12 -9.65 12.27 0.91
C LEU A 12 -9.74 13.65 0.26
N LEU A 13 -8.81 14.00 -0.63
CA LEU A 13 -8.89 15.24 -1.43
C LEU A 13 -10.17 15.34 -2.27
N LEU A 14 -10.74 14.20 -2.66
CA LEU A 14 -12.01 14.10 -3.40
C LEU A 14 -13.23 13.93 -2.48
N HIS A 15 -13.02 13.72 -1.18
CA HIS A 15 -14.05 13.46 -0.17
C HIS A 15 -13.89 14.40 1.04
N LEU A 16 -13.74 15.70 0.76
CA LEU A 16 -13.48 16.73 1.78
C LEU A 16 -14.63 16.87 2.79
N ASP A 17 -15.83 16.40 2.46
CA ASP A 17 -16.99 16.27 3.35
C ASP A 17 -16.69 15.37 4.57
N ARG A 18 -15.65 14.53 4.49
CA ARG A 18 -15.24 13.61 5.56
C ARG A 18 -13.95 14.01 6.27
N SER A 19 -13.49 15.26 6.07
CA SER A 19 -12.23 15.77 6.60
C SER A 19 -12.15 15.85 8.13
N ASP A 20 -13.28 15.80 8.83
CA ASP A 20 -13.35 15.81 10.30
C ASP A 20 -13.43 14.41 10.95
N GLU A 21 -13.42 13.35 10.14
CA GLU A 21 -13.51 11.98 10.67
C GLU A 21 -12.21 11.52 11.36
N LYS A 22 -12.33 10.46 12.19
CA LYS A 22 -11.18 9.89 12.88
C LYS A 22 -10.59 8.72 12.09
N VAL A 23 -9.29 8.52 12.23
CA VAL A 23 -8.56 7.39 11.65
C VAL A 23 -7.85 6.61 12.76
N PRO A 24 -7.80 5.27 12.67
CA PRO A 24 -7.08 4.43 13.61
C PRO A 24 -5.61 4.82 13.72
N ALA A 25 -5.05 4.64 14.91
CA ALA A 25 -3.63 4.87 15.15
C ALA A 25 -2.71 3.90 14.39
N ASP A 26 -3.22 2.72 14.02
CA ASP A 26 -2.52 1.65 13.30
C ASP A 26 -2.83 1.63 11.79
N ILE A 27 -3.34 2.73 11.23
CA ILE A 27 -3.64 2.86 9.79
C ILE A 27 -2.45 2.50 8.89
N ALA A 28 -1.22 2.76 9.33
CA ALA A 28 -0.04 2.39 8.55
C ALA A 28 0.09 0.87 8.37
N LYS A 29 -0.34 0.05 9.34
CA LYS A 29 -0.38 -1.41 9.16
C LYS A 29 -1.32 -1.80 8.02
N ARG A 30 -2.49 -1.14 7.90
CA ARG A 30 -3.41 -1.39 6.78
C ARG A 30 -2.79 -1.01 5.44
N ILE A 31 -2.11 0.13 5.39
CA ILE A 31 -1.43 0.60 4.18
C ILE A 31 -0.36 -0.40 3.76
N VAL A 32 0.44 -0.90 4.71
CA VAL A 32 1.46 -1.93 4.45
C VAL A 32 0.81 -3.23 4.00
N SER A 33 -0.24 -3.71 4.66
CA SER A 33 -0.99 -4.91 4.27
C SER A 33 -1.56 -4.81 2.85
N ASN A 34 -2.12 -3.66 2.47
CA ASN A 34 -2.62 -3.45 1.11
C ASN A 34 -1.46 -3.39 0.09
N ALA A 35 -0.37 -2.68 0.41
CA ALA A 35 0.79 -2.54 -0.45
C ALA A 35 1.50 -3.87 -0.75
N ILE A 36 1.43 -4.85 0.15
CA ILE A 36 2.03 -6.19 -0.04
C ILE A 36 1.01 -7.26 -0.42
N SER A 37 -0.25 -6.89 -0.67
CA SER A 37 -1.32 -7.85 -0.93
C SER A 37 -1.10 -8.67 -2.22
N PRO A 38 -1.72 -9.85 -2.33
CA PRO A 38 -1.60 -10.71 -3.50
C PRO A 38 -1.90 -9.98 -4.81
N VAL A 39 -1.05 -10.23 -5.80
CA VAL A 39 -1.16 -9.62 -7.14
C VAL A 39 -1.86 -10.57 -8.10
N ILE A 40 -2.80 -10.03 -8.88
CA ILE A 40 -3.55 -10.73 -9.93
C ILE A 40 -3.18 -10.11 -11.28
N SER A 41 -2.51 -10.87 -12.15
CA SER A 41 -2.26 -10.42 -13.53
C SER A 41 -3.49 -10.66 -14.38
N VAL A 42 -3.87 -9.70 -15.22
CA VAL A 42 -5.05 -9.79 -16.09
C VAL A 42 -4.61 -9.90 -17.54
N THR A 43 -5.04 -10.95 -18.23
CA THR A 43 -4.80 -11.17 -19.67
C THR A 43 -6.14 -11.23 -20.39
N SER A 44 -6.34 -10.34 -21.35
CA SER A 44 -7.48 -10.28 -22.26
C SER A 44 -7.02 -10.38 -23.72
N THR A 45 -7.95 -10.70 -24.62
CA THR A 45 -7.68 -10.63 -26.06
C THR A 45 -7.98 -9.22 -26.59
N THR A 46 -7.38 -8.86 -27.72
CA THR A 46 -7.60 -7.58 -28.38
C THR A 46 -9.07 -7.33 -28.72
N GLU A 47 -9.82 -8.40 -29.02
CA GLU A 47 -11.23 -8.32 -29.34
C GLU A 47 -12.07 -8.00 -28.09
N LEU A 48 -11.76 -8.62 -26.95
CA LEU A 48 -12.42 -8.35 -25.67
C LEU A 48 -12.13 -6.92 -25.22
N ASP A 49 -10.86 -6.48 -25.31
CA ASP A 49 -10.49 -5.11 -24.93
C ASP A 49 -11.19 -4.07 -25.80
N ARG A 50 -11.30 -4.32 -27.11
CA ARG A 50 -12.09 -3.47 -28.01
C ARG A 50 -13.57 -3.44 -27.62
N HIS A 51 -14.15 -4.58 -27.27
CA HIS A 51 -15.55 -4.66 -26.86
C HIS A 51 -15.81 -3.91 -25.54
N ILE A 52 -14.85 -3.96 -24.60
CA ILE A 52 -14.88 -3.17 -23.36
C ILE A 52 -14.74 -1.68 -23.67
N GLN A 53 -13.81 -1.28 -24.55
CA GLN A 53 -13.64 0.10 -24.97
C GLN A 53 -14.90 0.68 -25.61
N GLU A 54 -15.57 -0.10 -26.47
CA GLU A 54 -16.82 0.29 -27.14
C GLU A 54 -18.00 0.41 -26.15
N THR A 55 -18.02 -0.40 -25.09
CA THR A 55 -19.13 -0.45 -24.13
C THR A 55 -18.95 0.52 -22.96
N TYR A 56 -17.75 0.59 -22.40
CA TYR A 56 -17.45 1.25 -21.12
C TYR A 56 -16.43 2.38 -21.23
N HIS A 57 -15.87 2.63 -22.42
CA HIS A 57 -14.82 3.64 -22.63
C HIS A 57 -13.57 3.41 -21.76
N LEU A 58 -13.24 2.13 -21.53
CA LEU A 58 -12.05 1.69 -20.81
C LEU A 58 -11.17 0.83 -21.71
N ASP A 59 -9.87 1.14 -21.76
CA ASP A 59 -8.97 0.63 -22.79
C ASP A 59 -8.82 -0.90 -22.80
N SER A 60 -9.04 -1.56 -21.66
CA SER A 60 -8.88 -3.00 -21.52
C SER A 60 -9.61 -3.54 -20.29
N LEU A 61 -9.74 -4.87 -20.22
CA LEU A 61 -10.22 -5.56 -19.03
C LEU A 61 -9.34 -5.30 -17.81
N TYR A 62 -8.03 -5.18 -18.00
CA TYR A 62 -7.11 -4.81 -16.93
C TYR A 62 -7.49 -3.45 -16.31
N MET A 63 -7.73 -2.44 -17.16
CA MET A 63 -8.15 -1.12 -16.71
C MET A 63 -9.51 -1.13 -16.01
N PHE A 64 -10.44 -1.98 -16.47
CA PHE A 64 -11.72 -2.21 -15.79
C PHE A 64 -11.55 -2.80 -14.38
N LEU A 65 -10.86 -3.93 -14.24
CA LEU A 65 -10.74 -4.63 -12.95
C LEU A 65 -9.94 -3.83 -11.92
N ARG A 66 -9.02 -2.97 -12.38
CA ARG A 66 -8.20 -2.13 -11.53
C ARG A 66 -9.00 -1.24 -10.58
N PHE A 67 -10.18 -0.74 -10.97
CA PHE A 67 -11.07 0.05 -10.11
C PHE A 67 -11.60 -0.73 -8.90
N PHE A 68 -11.47 -2.05 -8.94
CA PHE A 68 -11.88 -2.97 -7.88
C PHE A 68 -10.67 -3.59 -7.17
N SER A 69 -9.47 -3.02 -7.36
CA SER A 69 -8.32 -3.26 -6.47
C SER A 69 -8.68 -2.78 -5.06
N ASP A 70 -7.94 -3.20 -4.04
CA ASP A 70 -8.17 -2.91 -2.61
C ASP A 70 -9.07 -3.91 -1.89
N CYS A 71 -9.75 -3.47 -0.81
CA CYS A 71 -10.50 -4.36 0.08
C CYS A 71 -11.83 -4.75 -0.59
N ILE A 72 -11.83 -5.90 -1.25
CA ILE A 72 -13.01 -6.43 -1.96
C ILE A 72 -14.24 -6.49 -1.04
N GLY A 73 -14.03 -6.87 0.22
CA GLY A 73 -15.10 -7.02 1.21
C GLY A 73 -15.81 -5.72 1.61
N ASP A 74 -15.22 -4.55 1.35
CA ASP A 74 -15.87 -3.27 1.67
C ASP A 74 -16.89 -2.85 0.62
N ARG A 75 -16.68 -3.28 -0.64
CA ARG A 75 -17.48 -2.90 -1.80
C ARG A 75 -17.70 -1.37 -1.86
N ASP A 76 -16.64 -0.61 -1.59
CA ASP A 76 -16.70 0.84 -1.34
C ASP A 76 -17.44 1.60 -2.46
N GLN A 77 -17.12 1.28 -3.73
CA GLN A 77 -17.77 1.85 -4.92
C GLN A 77 -19.30 1.61 -4.96
N ALA A 78 -19.79 0.45 -4.47
CA ALA A 78 -21.20 0.09 -4.50
C ALA A 78 -22.02 0.78 -3.39
N ASN A 79 -21.37 1.09 -2.27
CA ASN A 79 -22.06 1.45 -1.03
C ASN A 79 -22.25 2.96 -0.83
N GLU A 80 -21.61 3.80 -1.65
CA GLU A 80 -21.69 5.26 -1.55
C GLU A 80 -23.12 5.81 -1.83
N THR A 81 -23.89 5.16 -2.70
CA THR A 81 -25.21 5.66 -3.16
C THR A 81 -26.41 5.23 -2.33
N GLY A 82 -26.25 4.24 -1.43
CA GLY A 82 -27.32 3.83 -0.53
C GLY A 82 -27.75 4.91 0.48
N LEU A 83 -26.98 6.00 0.58
CA LEU A 83 -27.18 7.08 1.55
C LEU A 83 -27.95 8.28 0.99
N SER A 84 -28.01 8.49 -0.32
CA SER A 84 -28.76 9.62 -0.91
C SER A 84 -30.25 9.34 -1.09
N SER A 85 -30.66 8.07 -1.08
CA SER A 85 -32.06 7.65 -1.24
C SER A 85 -32.79 7.35 0.08
N SER A 86 -32.09 7.39 1.22
CA SER A 86 -32.63 7.01 2.53
C SER A 86 -32.73 8.17 3.55
N GLU A 87 -32.62 9.43 3.10
CA GLU A 87 -32.93 10.61 3.93
C GLU A 87 -34.41 11.02 3.91
N SER A 88 -35.27 10.30 3.20
CA SER A 88 -36.72 10.43 3.33
C SER A 88 -37.32 9.17 3.91
N GLN A 89 -37.78 9.26 5.16
CA GLN A 89 -38.49 8.26 5.97
C GLN A 89 -37.61 7.36 6.83
N LEU A 90 -37.59 7.63 8.15
CA LEU A 90 -38.12 6.70 9.16
C LEU A 90 -37.95 7.27 10.58
N ASP A 91 -38.99 7.99 11.03
CA ASP A 91 -39.48 7.89 12.41
C ASP A 91 -40.57 6.80 12.43
N SER A 92 -40.28 5.63 13.01
CA SER A 92 -41.30 4.78 13.66
C SER A 92 -40.69 3.57 14.38
N GLU A 93 -41.18 3.37 15.60
CA GLU A 93 -40.84 2.34 16.59
C GLU A 93 -40.97 0.86 16.14
N PRO A 94 -40.39 -0.11 16.89
CA PRO A 94 -40.29 -1.49 16.47
C PRO A 94 -41.51 -2.32 16.89
N SER A 95 -42.23 -2.91 15.94
CA SER A 95 -43.15 -4.03 16.19
C SER A 95 -42.61 -5.31 15.56
N GLY A 96 -42.46 -6.35 16.37
CA GLY A 96 -41.84 -7.61 15.97
C GLY A 96 -42.73 -8.50 15.09
N SER A 97 -42.09 -9.14 14.12
CA SER A 97 -42.49 -10.44 13.58
C SER A 97 -41.26 -11.12 12.98
N LEU A 98 -41.11 -12.42 13.28
CA LEU A 98 -40.05 -13.30 12.85
C LEU A 98 -40.04 -13.50 11.33
N GLU A 99 -38.94 -13.16 10.66
CA GLU A 99 -38.60 -13.65 9.33
C GLU A 99 -37.10 -14.05 9.24
N VAL A 100 -36.85 -14.98 8.32
CA VAL A 100 -35.69 -15.87 8.12
C VAL A 100 -34.37 -15.10 7.90
N PRO A 101 -33.20 -15.61 8.37
CA PRO A 101 -31.94 -14.89 8.28
C PRO A 101 -31.38 -14.89 6.85
N SER A 102 -31.77 -13.89 6.05
CA SER A 102 -30.95 -13.39 4.95
C SER A 102 -29.81 -12.58 5.57
N GLY A 103 -28.57 -12.99 5.30
CA GLY A 103 -27.37 -12.49 5.97
C GLY A 103 -27.05 -11.04 5.67
N ASN A 104 -27.70 -10.11 6.38
CA ASN A 104 -27.20 -8.75 6.57
C ASN A 104 -25.92 -8.82 7.41
N ARG A 105 -24.77 -9.11 6.80
CA ARG A 105 -23.46 -8.91 7.43
C ARG A 105 -23.36 -7.44 7.83
N LYS A 106 -23.45 -7.19 9.13
CA LYS A 106 -23.24 -5.86 9.73
C LYS A 106 -21.86 -5.35 9.32
N ARG A 107 -21.86 -4.32 8.47
CA ARG A 107 -20.85 -3.25 8.29
C ARG A 107 -19.56 -3.46 9.08
N SER A 108 -18.57 -4.09 8.48
CA SER A 108 -17.18 -3.85 8.89
C SER A 108 -16.77 -2.52 8.30
N ASN A 109 -16.62 -1.47 9.10
CA ASN A 109 -15.83 -0.34 8.62
C ASN A 109 -14.41 -0.88 8.50
N SER A 110 -13.89 -1.12 7.29
CA SER A 110 -12.53 -1.63 7.10
C SER A 110 -11.56 -0.82 7.92
N LEU A 111 -11.65 0.50 7.89
CA LEU A 111 -10.79 1.40 8.64
C LEU A 111 -10.67 0.97 10.13
N PHE A 112 -11.76 0.56 10.78
CA PHE A 112 -11.78 0.16 12.20
C PHE A 112 -12.00 -1.35 12.43
N GLN A 113 -11.73 -2.21 11.45
CA GLN A 113 -11.73 -3.66 11.69
C GLN A 113 -10.73 -4.00 12.82
N ARG A 114 -11.13 -4.89 13.74
CA ARG A 114 -10.32 -5.25 14.92
C ARG A 114 -8.95 -5.80 14.57
N ASP A 115 -8.84 -6.48 13.44
CA ASP A 115 -7.58 -6.88 12.86
C ASP A 115 -7.36 -6.08 11.58
N ALA A 116 -6.40 -5.15 11.62
CA ALA A 116 -6.09 -4.28 10.50
C ALA A 116 -5.57 -5.04 9.27
N THR A 117 -5.21 -6.30 9.46
CA THR A 117 -4.47 -7.12 8.50
C THR A 117 -5.30 -8.25 7.90
N GLN A 118 -6.53 -8.46 8.36
CA GLN A 118 -7.43 -9.51 7.83
C GLN A 118 -8.33 -9.06 6.68
N SER A 119 -8.25 -7.78 6.29
CA SER A 119 -8.98 -7.27 5.14
C SER A 119 -8.45 -7.92 3.85
N GLN A 120 -9.35 -8.37 2.97
CA GLN A 120 -9.00 -9.08 1.74
C GLN A 120 -8.60 -8.09 0.65
N TYR A 121 -7.40 -7.54 0.79
CA TYR A 121 -6.79 -6.69 -0.23
C TYR A 121 -6.31 -7.52 -1.41
N VAL A 122 -6.52 -7.00 -2.63
CA VAL A 122 -5.87 -7.50 -3.84
C VAL A 122 -5.35 -6.35 -4.68
N ARG A 123 -4.33 -6.64 -5.49
CA ARG A 123 -3.81 -5.70 -6.49
C ARG A 123 -3.91 -6.31 -7.88
N PHE A 124 -4.45 -5.56 -8.83
CA PHE A 124 -4.40 -5.94 -10.24
C PHE A 124 -3.13 -5.41 -10.90
N THR A 125 -2.61 -6.18 -11.84
CA THR A 125 -1.49 -5.77 -12.67
C THR A 125 -1.68 -6.23 -14.12
N ARG A 126 -0.83 -5.69 -14.99
CA ARG A 126 -0.79 -5.95 -16.43
C ARG A 126 -0.57 -7.44 -16.73
N PRO A 127 -0.79 -7.89 -17.97
CA PRO A 127 -0.45 -9.26 -18.37
C PRO A 127 0.99 -9.62 -17.99
N LEU A 128 1.21 -10.89 -17.61
CA LEU A 128 2.52 -11.36 -17.16
C LEU A 128 3.61 -11.17 -18.23
N THR A 129 3.26 -11.26 -19.51
CA THR A 129 4.17 -10.99 -20.63
C THR A 129 4.77 -9.60 -20.54
N ASP A 130 3.93 -8.61 -20.25
CA ASP A 130 4.30 -7.20 -20.24
C ASP A 130 5.18 -6.88 -19.04
N LEU A 131 4.92 -7.54 -17.90
CA LEU A 131 5.76 -7.44 -16.69
C LEU A 131 7.16 -8.01 -16.91
N VAL A 132 7.27 -9.09 -17.67
CA VAL A 132 8.56 -9.72 -18.00
C VAL A 132 9.33 -8.85 -19.00
N GLU A 133 8.66 -8.40 -20.07
CA GLU A 133 9.29 -7.61 -21.15
C GLU A 133 9.71 -6.21 -20.70
N SER A 134 9.02 -5.63 -19.72
CA SER A 134 9.33 -4.28 -19.22
C SER A 134 10.52 -4.23 -18.24
N SER A 135 10.99 -5.37 -17.73
CA SER A 135 12.01 -5.42 -16.68
C SER A 135 13.42 -5.02 -17.16
N LYS A 136 14.09 -4.16 -16.40
CA LYS A 136 15.49 -3.78 -16.55
C LYS A 136 16.26 -4.05 -15.26
N THR A 137 17.54 -4.39 -15.39
CA THR A 137 18.42 -4.67 -14.24
C THR A 137 18.70 -3.46 -13.36
N THR A 138 18.40 -2.25 -13.84
CA THR A 138 18.54 -0.99 -13.12
C THR A 138 17.23 -0.51 -12.50
N ASP A 139 16.18 -1.33 -12.48
CA ASP A 139 14.88 -0.91 -11.95
C ASP A 139 14.93 -0.74 -10.44
N MET A 140 14.64 0.49 -10.01
CA MET A 140 14.36 0.81 -8.62
C MET A 140 12.96 0.35 -8.24
N LEU A 141 12.70 0.24 -6.94
CA LEU A 141 11.36 0.12 -6.39
C LEU A 141 10.52 1.33 -6.85
N PHE A 142 10.91 2.53 -6.45
CA PHE A 142 10.45 3.78 -7.05
C PHE A 142 11.66 4.59 -7.49
N ASP A 143 11.45 5.36 -8.55
CA ASP A 143 12.32 6.46 -8.88
C ASP A 143 11.97 7.72 -8.05
N TYR A 144 12.98 8.35 -7.46
CA TYR A 144 12.81 9.52 -6.60
C TYR A 144 12.25 10.74 -7.34
N HIS A 145 12.61 10.91 -8.61
CA HIS A 145 12.11 12.00 -9.43
C HIS A 145 10.64 11.79 -9.76
N THR A 146 10.26 10.57 -10.15
CA THR A 146 8.88 10.19 -10.41
C THR A 146 8.01 10.36 -9.16
N LEU A 147 8.53 10.06 -7.97
CA LEU A 147 7.82 10.26 -6.71
C LEU A 147 7.59 11.75 -6.41
N GLU A 148 8.58 12.59 -6.72
CA GLU A 148 8.47 14.05 -6.63
C GLU A 148 7.46 14.63 -7.64
N GLU A 149 7.43 14.13 -8.88
CA GLU A 149 6.43 14.52 -9.89
C GLU A 149 5.01 14.20 -9.43
N PHE A 150 4.80 13.02 -8.84
CA PHE A 150 3.52 12.62 -8.27
C PHE A 150 3.07 13.62 -7.22
N LEU A 151 3.94 13.92 -6.26
CA LEU A 151 3.61 14.84 -5.17
C LEU A 151 3.29 16.24 -5.69
N ARG A 152 4.07 16.76 -6.65
CA ARG A 152 3.78 18.04 -7.30
C ARG A 152 2.40 18.06 -7.97
N SER A 153 2.05 16.98 -8.67
CA SER A 153 0.76 16.85 -9.34
C SER A 153 -0.39 16.85 -8.33
N ILE A 154 -0.25 16.15 -7.21
CA ILE A 154 -1.23 16.17 -6.12
C ILE A 154 -1.33 17.55 -5.47
N LEU A 155 -0.23 18.25 -5.24
CA LEU A 155 -0.23 19.59 -4.65
C LEU A 155 -0.95 20.62 -5.54
N VAL A 156 -0.86 20.49 -6.86
CA VAL A 156 -1.66 21.29 -7.80
C VAL A 156 -3.16 21.04 -7.60
N LEU A 157 -3.57 19.78 -7.40
CA LEU A 157 -4.97 19.45 -7.10
C LEU A 157 -5.40 20.00 -5.75
N VAL A 158 -4.53 19.97 -4.73
CA VAL A 158 -4.81 20.58 -3.42
C VAL A 158 -5.08 22.07 -3.58
N GLU A 159 -4.25 22.80 -4.33
CA GLU A 159 -4.45 24.23 -4.56
C GLU A 159 -5.77 24.52 -5.30
N ARG A 160 -6.19 23.63 -6.20
CA ARG A 160 -7.42 23.75 -6.97
C ARG A 160 -8.68 23.47 -6.16
N TYR A 161 -8.67 22.42 -5.33
CA TYR A 161 -9.87 21.91 -4.66
C TYR A 161 -10.03 22.35 -3.21
N THR A 162 -9.08 23.14 -2.67
CA THR A 162 -9.14 23.56 -1.27
C THR A 162 -9.00 25.07 -1.10
N GLU A 163 -9.71 25.56 -0.09
CA GLU A 163 -9.62 26.93 0.42
C GLU A 163 -8.80 27.00 1.71
N LYS A 164 -8.52 28.22 2.20
CA LYS A 164 -7.63 28.44 3.36
C LYS A 164 -8.22 27.85 4.63
N GLU A 165 -9.55 27.95 4.75
CA GLU A 165 -10.31 27.46 5.88
C GLU A 165 -10.73 26.00 5.76
N THR A 166 -10.36 25.31 4.67
CA THR A 166 -10.61 23.87 4.53
C THR A 166 -10.01 23.12 5.70
N PRO A 167 -10.75 22.22 6.37
CA PRO A 167 -10.20 21.38 7.43
C PRO A 167 -9.05 20.52 6.87
N HIS A 168 -7.82 20.85 7.27
CA HIS A 168 -6.61 20.29 6.66
C HIS A 168 -5.93 19.19 7.50
N GLY A 169 -6.25 19.09 8.80
CA GLY A 169 -5.55 18.18 9.71
C GLY A 169 -5.58 16.71 9.29
N LEU A 170 -6.75 16.22 8.85
CA LEU A 170 -6.88 14.85 8.33
C LEU A 170 -6.36 14.74 6.90
N LEU A 171 -6.60 15.75 6.06
CA LEU A 171 -6.16 15.80 4.68
C LEU A 171 -4.63 15.66 4.58
N LYS A 172 -3.86 16.40 5.37
CA LYS A 172 -2.40 16.30 5.40
C LYS A 172 -1.91 14.90 5.76
N LYS A 173 -2.58 14.23 6.71
CA LYS A 173 -2.28 12.83 7.06
C LYS A 173 -2.60 11.87 5.91
N SER A 174 -3.74 12.04 5.26
CA SER A 174 -4.13 11.25 4.08
C SER A 174 -3.12 11.42 2.94
N LEU A 175 -2.72 12.65 2.63
CA LEU A 175 -1.71 12.94 1.61
C LEU A 175 -0.37 12.27 1.93
N TYR A 176 0.08 12.35 3.19
CA TYR A 176 1.29 11.64 3.63
C TYR A 176 1.15 10.13 3.49
N HIS A 177 0.03 9.55 3.88
CA HIS A 177 -0.20 8.12 3.76
C HIS A 177 -0.30 7.63 2.32
N ARG A 178 -0.85 8.44 1.40
CA ARG A 178 -0.83 8.17 -0.04
C ARG A 178 0.58 8.25 -0.63
N PHE A 179 1.40 9.19 -0.17
CA PHE A 179 2.82 9.25 -0.51
C PHE A 179 3.58 8.01 0.02
N PHE A 180 3.35 7.66 1.29
CA PHE A 180 3.95 6.49 1.94
C PHE A 180 3.54 5.20 1.23
N SER A 181 2.27 5.03 0.86
CA SER A 181 1.81 3.82 0.18
C SER A 181 2.55 3.61 -1.14
N LEU A 182 2.73 4.67 -1.94
CA LEU A 182 3.46 4.60 -3.20
C LEU A 182 4.96 4.27 -3.00
N ALA A 183 5.58 4.83 -1.96
CA ALA A 183 6.97 4.49 -1.62
C ALA A 183 7.14 3.03 -1.15
N VAL A 184 6.09 2.40 -0.64
CA VAL A 184 6.12 0.97 -0.26
C VAL A 184 5.78 0.06 -1.44
N SER A 185 4.78 0.43 -2.24
CA SER A 185 4.14 -0.47 -3.21
C SER A 185 4.70 -0.38 -4.63
N SER A 186 5.39 0.69 -5.01
CA SER A 186 5.79 0.89 -6.40
C SER A 186 6.80 -0.18 -6.83
N THR A 187 6.42 -1.07 -7.73
CA THR A 187 7.09 -1.34 -9.01
C THR A 187 6.05 -1.91 -9.96
N THR A 188 6.24 -1.70 -11.26
CA THR A 188 5.63 -2.51 -12.32
C THR A 188 6.48 -3.73 -12.68
N TYR A 189 7.49 -4.05 -11.86
CA TYR A 189 8.58 -4.96 -12.17
C TYR A 189 8.70 -6.08 -11.14
N LEU A 190 9.17 -7.24 -11.60
CA LEU A 190 9.37 -8.43 -10.79
C LEU A 190 10.73 -8.38 -10.08
N SER A 191 10.73 -8.39 -8.75
CA SER A 191 11.97 -8.41 -7.95
C SER A 191 12.50 -9.83 -7.77
N PRO A 192 13.82 -10.08 -7.84
CA PRO A 192 14.41 -11.34 -7.42
C PRO A 192 14.54 -11.46 -5.90
N TYR A 193 14.46 -10.35 -5.16
CA TYR A 193 14.78 -10.32 -3.73
C TYR A 193 13.55 -10.54 -2.82
N GLU A 194 12.35 -10.38 -3.39
CA GLU A 194 11.05 -10.56 -2.75
C GLU A 194 9.97 -10.89 -3.79
N THR A 195 8.88 -11.51 -3.38
CA THR A 195 7.81 -11.97 -4.28
C THR A 195 6.49 -11.22 -4.14
N PHE A 196 6.47 -10.08 -3.43
CA PHE A 196 5.24 -9.28 -3.23
C PHE A 196 4.58 -8.82 -4.52
N ASN A 197 5.37 -8.51 -5.55
CA ASN A 197 4.87 -8.09 -6.86
C ASN A 197 4.81 -9.24 -7.89
N HIS A 198 5.04 -10.49 -7.46
CA HIS A 198 4.88 -11.65 -8.34
C HIS A 198 3.41 -12.04 -8.38
N PRO A 199 2.80 -12.22 -9.57
CA PRO A 199 1.42 -12.64 -9.65
C PRO A 199 1.18 -13.98 -8.95
N VAL A 200 0.18 -14.02 -8.08
CA VAL A 200 -0.31 -15.26 -7.44
C VAL A 200 -1.37 -15.91 -8.33
N VAL A 201 -2.16 -15.10 -9.02
CA VAL A 201 -3.23 -15.51 -9.93
C VAL A 201 -3.02 -14.84 -11.28
N SER A 202 -3.35 -15.56 -12.36
CA SER A 202 -3.45 -15.00 -13.70
C SER A 202 -4.86 -15.20 -14.22
N ILE A 203 -5.63 -14.11 -14.32
CA ILE A 203 -6.92 -14.11 -14.99
C ILE A 203 -6.68 -14.16 -16.49
N ILE A 204 -7.33 -15.12 -17.15
CA ILE A 204 -7.33 -15.25 -18.61
C ILE A 204 -8.79 -15.11 -19.06
N ALA A 205 -9.12 -14.01 -19.71
CA ALA A 205 -10.51 -13.69 -20.03
C ALA A 205 -10.93 -14.17 -21.42
N LEU A 206 -12.20 -14.55 -21.54
CA LEU A 206 -12.86 -14.91 -22.79
C LEU A 206 -14.12 -14.06 -22.98
N ASP A 207 -14.33 -13.59 -24.20
CA ASP A 207 -15.51 -12.90 -24.66
C ASP A 207 -16.47 -13.90 -25.34
N ILE A 208 -17.49 -14.33 -24.59
CA ILE A 208 -18.48 -15.28 -25.07
C ILE A 208 -19.39 -14.71 -26.17
N PRO A 209 -19.85 -13.43 -26.11
CA PRO A 209 -20.63 -12.82 -27.18
C PRO A 209 -20.00 -12.89 -28.57
N ILE A 210 -18.67 -12.78 -28.69
CA ILE A 210 -17.99 -12.87 -29.99
C ILE A 210 -17.64 -14.30 -30.40
N GLY A 211 -18.08 -15.29 -29.62
CA GLY A 211 -17.93 -16.71 -29.93
C GLY A 211 -16.63 -17.35 -29.47
N GLN A 212 -15.86 -16.72 -28.56
CA GLN A 212 -14.69 -17.37 -27.99
C GLN A 212 -15.09 -18.56 -27.13
N GLY A 213 -14.38 -19.68 -27.30
CA GLY A 213 -14.76 -20.96 -26.72
C GLY A 213 -13.58 -21.78 -26.21
N TYR A 214 -13.77 -23.09 -26.21
CA TYR A 214 -12.81 -24.02 -25.61
C TYR A 214 -11.44 -24.04 -26.31
N GLU A 215 -11.39 -23.94 -27.65
CA GLU A 215 -10.11 -23.97 -28.37
C GLU A 215 -9.30 -22.69 -28.13
N ASP A 216 -9.97 -21.53 -28.05
CA ASP A 216 -9.33 -20.26 -27.67
C ASP A 216 -8.76 -20.35 -26.25
N ALA A 217 -9.57 -20.84 -25.30
CA ALA A 217 -9.14 -21.09 -23.92
C ALA A 217 -7.91 -22.00 -23.87
N ARG A 218 -7.93 -23.11 -24.60
CA ARG A 218 -6.81 -24.06 -24.68
C ARG A 218 -5.55 -23.40 -25.26
N GLY A 219 -5.69 -22.60 -26.31
CA GLY A 219 -4.59 -21.86 -26.93
C GLY A 219 -3.96 -20.86 -25.95
N LEU A 220 -4.78 -20.04 -25.29
CA LEU A 220 -4.34 -19.06 -24.30
C LEU A 220 -3.64 -19.73 -23.10
N LEU A 221 -4.21 -20.80 -22.56
CA LEU A 221 -3.58 -21.55 -21.46
C LEU A 221 -2.24 -22.16 -21.86
N THR A 222 -2.15 -22.69 -23.09
CA THR A 222 -0.90 -23.27 -23.61
C THR A 222 0.17 -22.20 -23.74
N ARG A 223 -0.19 -21.01 -24.26
CA ARG A 223 0.72 -19.86 -24.33
C ARG A 223 1.19 -19.44 -22.93
N PHE A 224 0.27 -19.35 -21.97
CA PHE A 224 0.59 -19.02 -20.58
C PHE A 224 1.56 -20.02 -19.95
N LYS A 225 1.26 -21.33 -19.99
CA LYS A 225 2.10 -22.37 -19.37
C LYS A 225 3.50 -22.48 -19.99
N ASN A 226 3.62 -22.17 -21.29
CA ASN A 226 4.92 -22.22 -21.99
C ASN A 226 5.72 -20.92 -21.92
N MET A 227 5.23 -19.90 -21.20
CA MET A 227 5.87 -18.59 -21.13
C MET A 227 7.31 -18.67 -20.60
N ASN A 228 7.58 -19.55 -19.63
CA ASN A 228 8.91 -19.79 -19.07
C ASN A 228 9.96 -20.16 -20.13
N HIS A 229 9.54 -20.79 -21.23
CA HIS A 229 10.43 -21.30 -22.28
C HIS A 229 10.41 -20.44 -23.55
N ASN A 230 9.27 -19.82 -23.84
CA ASN A 230 9.04 -19.11 -25.10
C ASN A 230 9.29 -17.60 -25.01
N THR A 231 9.40 -17.05 -23.79
CA THR A 231 9.66 -15.61 -23.60
C THR A 231 11.15 -15.39 -23.48
N LYS A 232 11.70 -14.53 -24.33
CA LYS A 232 13.09 -14.11 -24.20
C LYS A 232 13.26 -13.41 -22.85
N ASN A 233 14.34 -13.72 -22.13
CA ASN A 233 14.62 -13.14 -20.82
C ASN A 233 13.56 -13.41 -19.74
N PHE A 234 12.86 -14.54 -19.83
CA PHE A 234 11.99 -14.93 -18.72
C PHE A 234 12.80 -15.06 -17.42
N PRO A 235 12.40 -14.39 -16.32
CA PRO A 235 13.21 -14.36 -15.10
C PRO A 235 13.41 -15.76 -14.51
N VAL A 236 14.67 -16.12 -14.25
CA VAL A 236 15.02 -17.45 -13.70
C VAL A 236 14.44 -17.73 -12.31
N PHE A 237 14.06 -16.67 -11.60
CA PHE A 237 13.45 -16.68 -10.28
C PHE A 237 11.91 -16.75 -10.32
N LEU A 238 11.29 -16.71 -11.51
CA LEU A 238 9.85 -16.83 -11.68
C LEU A 238 9.46 -18.17 -12.30
N SER A 239 8.26 -18.68 -12.01
CA SER A 239 7.68 -19.82 -12.69
C SER A 239 6.17 -19.73 -12.78
N THR A 240 5.62 -19.93 -13.98
CA THR A 240 4.17 -20.02 -14.21
C THR A 240 3.48 -21.16 -13.45
N ASN A 241 4.21 -22.18 -13.01
CA ASN A 241 3.66 -23.27 -12.19
C ASN A 241 3.32 -22.85 -10.74
N ASP A 242 3.79 -21.67 -10.32
CA ASP A 242 3.47 -21.08 -9.02
C ASP A 242 2.37 -20.02 -9.12
N ILE A 243 1.81 -19.81 -10.31
CA ILE A 243 0.74 -18.86 -10.56
C ILE A 243 -0.53 -19.66 -10.88
N LEU A 244 -1.65 -19.33 -10.23
CA LEU A 244 -2.93 -19.99 -10.48
C LEU A 244 -3.59 -19.37 -11.73
N PRO A 245 -3.69 -20.08 -12.88
CA PRO A 245 -4.51 -19.61 -13.98
C PRO A 245 -5.99 -19.77 -13.60
N VAL A 246 -6.81 -18.74 -13.89
CA VAL A 246 -8.26 -18.80 -13.75
C VAL A 246 -8.90 -18.18 -14.99
N PHE A 247 -9.87 -18.87 -15.60
CA PHE A 247 -10.61 -18.29 -16.71
C PHE A 247 -11.72 -17.37 -16.22
N LEU A 248 -11.78 -16.15 -16.77
CA LEU A 248 -12.93 -15.25 -16.60
C LEU A 248 -13.80 -15.32 -17.84
N LEU A 249 -15.01 -15.85 -17.69
CA LEU A 249 -15.97 -15.97 -18.79
C LEU A 249 -16.86 -14.72 -18.78
N CYS A 250 -16.57 -13.76 -19.65
CA CYS A 250 -17.35 -12.54 -19.81
C CYS A 250 -18.52 -12.83 -20.77
N TYR A 251 -19.75 -12.62 -20.31
CA TYR A 251 -20.94 -12.95 -21.08
C TYR A 251 -22.05 -11.90 -20.96
N ASN A 252 -23.01 -11.96 -21.89
CA ASN A 252 -24.23 -11.16 -21.82
C ASN A 252 -25.23 -11.82 -20.87
N GLY A 253 -25.50 -11.18 -19.73
CA GLY A 253 -26.40 -11.65 -18.70
C GLY A 253 -27.88 -11.70 -19.11
N ASP A 254 -28.27 -11.10 -20.22
CA ASP A 254 -29.63 -11.21 -20.78
C ASP A 254 -29.82 -12.51 -21.60
N SER A 255 -28.73 -13.18 -21.96
CA SER A 255 -28.76 -14.38 -22.80
C SER A 255 -28.65 -15.64 -21.93
N GLU A 256 -29.77 -16.35 -21.76
CA GLU A 256 -29.78 -17.67 -21.12
C GLU A 256 -28.89 -18.67 -21.87
N GLU A 257 -28.85 -18.59 -23.21
CA GLU A 257 -27.98 -19.41 -24.05
C GLU A 257 -26.49 -19.18 -23.71
N GLN A 258 -26.04 -17.92 -23.59
CA GLN A 258 -24.65 -17.65 -23.21
C GLN A 258 -24.34 -18.09 -21.78
N LEU A 259 -25.30 -17.97 -20.84
CA LEU A 259 -25.13 -18.50 -19.49
C LEU A 259 -24.93 -20.02 -19.51
N GLU A 260 -25.73 -20.76 -20.29
CA GLU A 260 -25.55 -22.20 -20.48
C GLU A 260 -24.19 -22.54 -21.12
N ILE A 261 -23.77 -21.78 -22.13
CA ILE A 261 -22.43 -21.91 -22.75
C ILE A 261 -21.34 -21.73 -21.69
N CYS A 262 -21.40 -20.69 -20.87
CA CYS A 262 -20.44 -20.44 -19.78
C CYS A 262 -20.38 -21.62 -18.81
N GLN A 263 -21.54 -22.15 -18.38
CA GLN A 263 -21.59 -23.29 -17.45
C GLN A 263 -21.00 -24.57 -18.06
N GLN A 264 -21.32 -24.85 -19.33
CA GLN A 264 -20.79 -26.02 -20.04
C GLN A 264 -19.28 -25.88 -20.29
N LEU A 265 -18.84 -24.71 -20.73
CA LEU A 265 -17.43 -24.39 -20.95
C LEU A 265 -16.65 -24.50 -19.64
N GLY A 266 -17.12 -23.91 -18.54
CA GLY A 266 -16.46 -24.01 -17.23
C GLY A 266 -16.27 -25.47 -16.78
N LYS A 267 -17.30 -26.32 -16.92
CA LYS A 267 -17.20 -27.77 -16.67
C LYS A 267 -16.17 -28.44 -17.57
N LYS A 268 -16.12 -28.06 -18.85
CA LYS A 268 -15.16 -28.60 -19.83
C LYS A 268 -13.73 -28.18 -19.52
N LEU A 269 -13.49 -26.91 -19.16
CA LEU A 269 -12.19 -26.37 -18.75
C LEU A 269 -11.67 -27.10 -17.51
N LYS A 270 -12.50 -27.26 -16.49
CA LYS A 270 -12.14 -28.01 -15.26
C LYS A 270 -11.79 -29.47 -15.56
N LYS A 271 -12.58 -30.15 -16.40
CA LYS A 271 -12.41 -31.58 -16.70
C LYS A 271 -11.23 -31.86 -17.64
N GLN A 272 -10.99 -31.01 -18.65
CA GLN A 272 -10.03 -31.29 -19.72
C GLN A 272 -8.71 -30.54 -19.55
N LEU A 273 -8.74 -29.32 -19.00
CA LEU A 273 -7.55 -28.48 -18.82
C LEU A 273 -7.09 -28.40 -17.36
N PHE A 274 -7.91 -28.87 -16.41
CA PHE A 274 -7.65 -28.81 -14.96
C PHE A 274 -7.47 -27.37 -14.46
N VAL A 275 -8.27 -26.46 -14.99
CA VAL A 275 -8.27 -25.03 -14.64
C VAL A 275 -9.67 -24.61 -14.22
N GLU A 276 -9.76 -23.77 -13.19
CA GLU A 276 -11.03 -23.24 -12.68
C GLU A 276 -11.48 -22.02 -13.50
N SER A 277 -12.77 -21.70 -13.43
CA SER A 277 -13.36 -20.59 -14.15
C SER A 277 -14.39 -19.85 -13.30
N VAL A 278 -14.47 -18.54 -13.45
CA VAL A 278 -15.50 -17.66 -12.88
C VAL A 278 -16.26 -16.96 -14.01
N MET A 279 -17.52 -16.59 -13.76
CA MET A 279 -18.40 -16.02 -14.78
C MET A 279 -18.76 -14.59 -14.40
N LEU A 280 -18.58 -13.64 -15.31
CA LEU A 280 -18.93 -12.24 -15.09
C LEU A 280 -19.98 -11.81 -16.13
N PRO A 281 -21.21 -11.45 -15.73
CA PRO A 281 -22.19 -10.87 -16.63
C PRO A 281 -21.76 -9.44 -16.99
N LEU A 282 -20.78 -9.36 -17.88
CA LEU A 282 -20.13 -8.11 -18.23
C LEU A 282 -21.03 -7.23 -19.10
N TRP A 283 -22.06 -7.77 -19.75
CA TRP A 283 -23.04 -6.98 -20.50
C TRP A 283 -24.45 -7.33 -20.08
N ARG A 284 -25.30 -6.32 -19.87
CA ARG A 284 -26.75 -6.47 -19.67
C ARG A 284 -27.46 -5.21 -20.14
N SER A 285 -28.63 -5.35 -20.73
CA SER A 285 -29.47 -4.25 -21.20
C SER A 285 -29.95 -3.37 -20.04
N ASP A 286 -30.23 -3.97 -18.88
CA ASP A 286 -30.71 -3.27 -17.70
C ASP A 286 -29.62 -2.48 -16.94
N TYR A 287 -28.35 -2.57 -17.34
CA TYR A 287 -27.29 -1.71 -16.80
C TYR A 287 -27.45 -0.26 -17.23
N SER A 288 -27.97 0.01 -18.42
CA SER A 288 -28.21 1.37 -18.91
C SER A 288 -29.30 2.10 -18.12
N ALA A 289 -30.28 1.36 -17.61
CA ALA A 289 -31.40 1.89 -16.82
C ALA A 289 -31.13 1.91 -15.30
N ASP A 290 -29.98 1.38 -14.86
CA ASP A 290 -29.60 1.29 -13.46
C ASP A 290 -28.84 2.54 -12.99
N SER A 291 -28.68 2.70 -11.68
CA SER A 291 -27.91 3.80 -11.08
C SER A 291 -26.48 3.81 -11.59
N GLN A 292 -26.09 4.91 -12.24
CA GLN A 292 -24.73 5.11 -12.74
C GLN A 292 -23.83 5.71 -11.66
N ILE A 293 -22.68 5.08 -11.42
CA ILE A 293 -21.72 5.44 -10.38
C ILE A 293 -20.43 5.91 -11.04
N ASN A 294 -19.97 7.09 -10.66
CA ASN A 294 -18.62 7.55 -11.01
C ASN A 294 -17.61 6.79 -10.14
N LEU A 295 -16.74 6.01 -10.76
CA LEU A 295 -15.76 5.24 -10.02
C LEU A 295 -14.69 6.15 -9.42
N HIS A 296 -14.33 5.91 -8.16
CA HIS A 296 -13.19 6.60 -7.57
C HIS A 296 -11.85 6.13 -8.15
N GLN A 297 -10.80 6.91 -7.92
CA GLN A 297 -9.46 6.52 -8.33
C GLN A 297 -8.97 5.29 -7.55
N PRO A 298 -8.36 4.29 -8.23
CA PRO A 298 -7.80 3.13 -7.55
C PRO A 298 -6.72 3.53 -6.53
N VAL A 299 -6.81 3.01 -5.29
CA VAL A 299 -5.87 3.38 -4.22
C VAL A 299 -4.48 2.78 -4.47
N MET A 300 -4.45 1.51 -4.90
CA MET A 300 -3.22 0.80 -5.23
C MET A 300 -2.98 0.81 -6.74
N SER A 301 -2.04 1.65 -7.14
CA SER A 301 -1.64 1.89 -8.52
C SER A 301 -0.12 2.01 -8.57
N SER A 302 0.53 1.58 -9.66
CA SER A 302 1.94 1.91 -9.83
C SER A 302 2.11 3.43 -9.94
N LEU A 303 3.29 3.94 -9.59
CA LEU A 303 3.56 5.37 -9.59
C LEU A 303 3.39 5.97 -10.99
N GLU A 304 3.85 5.26 -12.02
CA GLU A 304 3.71 5.62 -13.43
C GLU A 304 2.24 5.70 -13.84
N GLU A 305 1.43 4.76 -13.36
CA GLU A 305 0.01 4.71 -13.68
C GLU A 305 -0.75 5.81 -12.96
N VAL A 306 -0.45 6.09 -11.69
CA VAL A 306 -1.03 7.25 -10.98
C VAL A 306 -0.71 8.54 -11.72
N LEU A 307 0.53 8.72 -12.16
CA LEU A 307 0.92 9.88 -12.95
C LEU A 307 0.16 9.97 -14.27
N ASN A 308 -0.10 8.83 -14.93
CA ASN A 308 -0.93 8.79 -16.12
C ASN A 308 -2.35 9.30 -15.83
N PHE A 309 -3.00 8.81 -14.78
CA PHE A 309 -4.33 9.28 -14.35
C PHE A 309 -4.37 10.76 -13.97
N LEU A 310 -3.31 11.28 -13.36
CA LEU A 310 -3.24 12.70 -12.99
C LEU A 310 -3.09 13.60 -14.22
N ARG A 311 -2.48 13.10 -15.30
CA ARG A 311 -2.35 13.82 -16.59
C ARG A 311 -3.63 13.73 -17.41
N GLU A 312 -4.23 12.54 -17.47
CA GLU A 312 -5.43 12.23 -18.22
C GLU A 312 -6.46 11.57 -17.28
N PRO A 313 -7.30 12.39 -16.59
CA PRO A 313 -8.30 11.88 -15.66
C PRO A 313 -9.32 11.00 -16.40
N CYS A 314 -9.41 9.73 -16.00
CA CYS A 314 -10.44 8.82 -16.49
C CYS A 314 -11.69 8.95 -15.60
N ASN A 315 -12.77 9.51 -16.15
CA ASN A 315 -14.09 9.55 -15.49
C ASN A 315 -14.88 8.29 -15.87
N ALA A 316 -14.47 7.15 -15.31
CA ALA A 316 -15.14 5.88 -15.55
C ALA A 316 -16.50 5.85 -14.83
N VAL A 317 -17.56 5.54 -15.58
CA VAL A 317 -18.93 5.44 -15.05
C VAL A 317 -19.46 4.03 -15.32
N LEU A 318 -19.92 3.35 -14.27
CA LEU A 318 -20.50 2.01 -14.38
C LEU A 318 -21.83 1.91 -13.64
N SER A 319 -22.68 0.97 -14.05
CA SER A 319 -23.91 0.66 -13.32
C SER A 319 -23.62 0.00 -11.97
N LEU A 320 -24.45 0.31 -10.97
CA LEU A 320 -24.35 -0.28 -9.63
C LEU A 320 -24.49 -1.81 -9.64
N LYS A 321 -25.34 -2.37 -10.51
CA LYS A 321 -25.48 -3.81 -10.71
C LYS A 321 -24.20 -4.45 -11.26
N LEU A 322 -23.52 -3.81 -12.20
CA LEU A 322 -22.25 -4.32 -12.73
C LEU A 322 -21.16 -4.25 -11.65
N ILE A 323 -21.06 -3.14 -10.92
CA ILE A 323 -20.13 -2.97 -9.80
C ILE A 323 -20.34 -4.10 -8.77
N ASN A 324 -21.58 -4.36 -8.37
CA ASN A 324 -21.89 -5.45 -7.46
C ASN A 324 -21.52 -6.81 -8.05
N SER A 325 -21.90 -7.10 -9.28
CA SER A 325 -21.56 -8.37 -9.95
C SER A 325 -20.05 -8.59 -10.01
N THR A 326 -19.26 -7.55 -10.27
CA THR A 326 -17.79 -7.61 -10.25
C THR A 326 -17.28 -7.96 -8.86
N TYR A 327 -17.75 -7.28 -7.80
CA TYR A 327 -17.33 -7.61 -6.43
C TYR A 327 -17.70 -9.05 -6.02
N ASP A 328 -18.88 -9.56 -6.41
CA ASP A 328 -19.27 -10.94 -6.10
C ASP A 328 -18.32 -11.96 -6.77
N VAL A 329 -17.94 -11.70 -8.03
CA VAL A 329 -16.98 -12.53 -8.76
C VAL A 329 -15.58 -12.46 -8.13
N LEU A 330 -15.16 -11.28 -7.66
CA LEU A 330 -13.88 -11.10 -7.00
C LEU A 330 -13.85 -11.77 -5.62
N GLU A 331 -14.92 -11.69 -4.82
CA GLU A 331 -15.04 -12.44 -3.57
C GLU A 331 -14.94 -13.95 -3.83
N GLN A 332 -15.62 -14.45 -4.87
CA GLN A 332 -15.52 -15.85 -5.27
C GLN A 332 -14.10 -16.23 -5.67
N LEU A 333 -13.45 -15.44 -6.52
CA LEU A 333 -12.07 -15.66 -6.96
C LEU A 333 -11.10 -15.71 -5.78
N VAL A 334 -11.23 -14.79 -4.83
CA VAL A 334 -10.31 -14.68 -3.70
C VAL A 334 -10.55 -15.79 -2.67
N ASN A 335 -11.80 -15.95 -2.23
CA ASN A 335 -12.14 -16.87 -1.13
C ASN A 335 -12.09 -18.33 -1.54
N ASP A 336 -12.58 -18.65 -2.75
CA ASP A 336 -12.75 -20.05 -3.16
C ASP A 336 -11.52 -20.58 -3.91
N LEU A 337 -10.75 -19.70 -4.56
CA LEU A 337 -9.65 -20.10 -5.45
C LEU A 337 -8.28 -19.63 -4.96
N MET A 338 -8.06 -18.32 -4.83
CA MET A 338 -6.73 -17.76 -4.56
C MET A 338 -6.19 -18.12 -3.17
N VAL A 339 -6.94 -17.82 -2.11
CA VAL A 339 -6.49 -18.09 -0.73
C VAL A 339 -6.27 -19.59 -0.50
N PRO A 340 -7.18 -20.50 -0.91
CA PRO A 340 -6.95 -21.94 -0.81
C PRO A 340 -5.76 -22.45 -1.63
N PHE A 341 -5.47 -21.83 -2.78
CA PHE A 341 -4.27 -22.14 -3.56
C PHE A 341 -2.99 -21.73 -2.81
N MET A 342 -2.94 -20.50 -2.29
CA MET A 342 -1.80 -20.01 -1.51
C MET A 342 -1.54 -20.88 -0.28
N GLN A 343 -2.58 -21.19 0.49
CA GLN A 343 -2.48 -22.05 1.68
C GLN A 343 -1.91 -23.43 1.35
N ARG A 344 -2.39 -24.08 0.28
CA ARG A 344 -1.84 -25.38 -0.16
C ARG A 344 -0.37 -25.31 -0.53
N LYS A 345 0.06 -24.25 -1.23
CA LYS A 345 1.48 -24.04 -1.59
C LYS A 345 2.34 -23.78 -0.36
N ILE A 346 1.88 -22.95 0.56
CA ILE A 346 2.56 -22.70 1.84
C ILE A 346 2.73 -24.01 2.61
N SER A 347 1.66 -24.77 2.85
CA SER A 347 1.75 -26.05 3.56
C SER A 347 2.70 -27.03 2.87
N PHE A 348 2.67 -27.11 1.54
CA PHE A 348 3.60 -27.94 0.79
C PHE A 348 5.07 -27.51 0.98
N TRP A 349 5.38 -26.22 0.89
CA TRP A 349 6.74 -25.71 1.11
C TRP A 349 7.18 -25.85 2.57
N GLU A 350 6.26 -25.70 3.53
CA GLU A 350 6.53 -25.95 4.94
C GLU A 350 6.97 -27.40 5.17
N GLU A 351 6.23 -28.37 4.64
CA GLU A 351 6.50 -29.80 4.79
C GLU A 351 7.77 -30.24 4.04
N THR A 352 7.97 -29.73 2.82
CA THR A 352 9.03 -30.22 1.93
C THR A 352 10.35 -29.45 2.05
N ILE A 353 10.32 -28.18 2.44
CA ILE A 353 11.51 -27.31 2.51
C ILE A 353 11.85 -26.96 3.96
N LEU A 354 10.88 -26.49 4.76
CA LEU A 354 11.13 -25.92 6.09
C LEU A 354 11.26 -26.98 7.21
N GLN A 355 10.35 -27.95 7.27
CA GLN A 355 10.35 -29.01 8.30
C GLN A 355 11.62 -29.89 8.29
N PRO A 356 12.18 -30.30 7.14
CA PRO A 356 13.44 -31.05 7.10
C PRO A 356 14.60 -30.29 7.75
N ARG A 357 14.51 -28.95 7.80
CA ARG A 357 15.51 -28.06 8.39
C ARG A 357 15.28 -27.82 9.88
N ARG A 358 14.02 -27.85 10.35
CA ARG A 358 13.64 -27.71 11.78
C ARG A 358 13.73 -29.01 12.58
N SER A 359 13.70 -30.17 11.91
CA SER A 359 13.72 -31.46 12.60
C SER A 359 15.04 -31.67 13.37
N LEU A 360 14.92 -31.86 14.69
CA LEU A 360 15.99 -32.08 15.68
C LEU A 360 16.91 -33.28 15.36
N PHE A 361 16.59 -34.09 14.35
CA PHE A 361 17.46 -35.16 13.86
C PHE A 361 18.66 -34.68 13.03
N HIS A 362 18.74 -33.39 12.65
CA HIS A 362 19.97 -32.82 12.08
C HIS A 362 21.06 -32.50 13.12
N GLY A 363 20.72 -32.52 14.43
CA GLY A 363 21.69 -32.48 15.54
C GLY A 363 22.46 -33.79 15.73
N ALA A 364 21.96 -34.90 15.18
CA ALA A 364 22.66 -36.18 15.20
C ALA A 364 23.69 -36.23 14.06
N LYS A 365 24.89 -35.67 14.32
CA LYS A 365 26.12 -35.82 13.51
C LYS A 365 26.52 -37.29 13.23
N PHE A 366 25.75 -38.27 13.68
CA PHE A 366 26.01 -39.70 13.55
C PHE A 366 25.53 -40.30 12.21
N PHE A 367 24.46 -39.78 11.58
CA PHE A 367 23.95 -40.38 10.33
C PHE A 367 24.62 -39.86 9.05
N LYS A 368 25.26 -38.68 9.04
CA LYS A 368 26.06 -38.21 7.90
C LYS A 368 27.28 -39.10 7.61
N LYS A 369 27.75 -39.89 8.58
CA LYS A 369 28.95 -40.73 8.44
C LYS A 369 28.70 -42.07 7.75
N LEU A 370 27.44 -42.49 7.61
CA LEU A 370 27.11 -43.79 7.00
C LEU A 370 26.75 -43.71 5.50
N VAL A 371 26.50 -42.51 4.98
CA VAL A 371 26.19 -42.29 3.55
C VAL A 371 27.37 -41.66 2.79
N SER A 372 28.38 -41.12 3.49
CA SER A 372 29.54 -40.45 2.89
C SER A 372 30.77 -41.36 2.72
N ARG A 373 30.61 -42.55 2.11
CA ARG A 373 31.77 -43.43 1.81
C ARG A 373 31.86 -43.98 0.39
N THR A 374 31.29 -43.29 -0.59
CA THR A 374 31.52 -43.57 -2.02
C THR A 374 31.32 -42.33 -2.90
N THR A 375 32.10 -41.26 -2.71
CA THR A 375 32.43 -40.31 -3.81
C THR A 375 33.52 -39.33 -3.36
N SER A 376 34.77 -39.67 -3.68
CA SER A 376 35.85 -38.70 -3.74
C SER A 376 35.76 -37.98 -5.07
N GLY A 377 35.58 -36.66 -5.06
CA GLY A 377 35.71 -35.82 -6.26
C GLY A 377 34.63 -34.75 -6.37
N THR A 378 35.07 -33.48 -6.32
CA THR A 378 34.38 -32.26 -6.78
C THR A 378 33.07 -31.84 -6.06
N ASN A 379 33.13 -30.66 -5.41
CA ASN A 379 32.00 -29.88 -4.90
C ASN A 379 31.03 -29.49 -6.03
N ILE A 380 30.13 -30.40 -6.45
CA ILE A 380 29.16 -30.18 -7.52
C ILE A 380 27.72 -29.93 -6.99
N HIS A 381 27.49 -29.95 -5.67
CA HIS A 381 26.15 -29.74 -5.11
C HIS A 381 25.77 -28.28 -4.75
N GLN A 382 26.66 -27.30 -4.95
CA GLN A 382 26.33 -25.87 -4.76
C GLN A 382 26.02 -25.12 -6.06
N GLN A 383 26.23 -25.73 -7.24
CA GLN A 383 26.08 -25.03 -8.53
C GLN A 383 24.64 -25.02 -9.09
N SER A 384 23.67 -25.75 -8.51
CA SER A 384 22.32 -25.85 -9.10
C SER A 384 21.31 -24.82 -8.59
N SER A 385 21.63 -24.00 -7.57
CA SER A 385 20.68 -23.05 -6.98
C SER A 385 20.71 -21.66 -7.64
N LEU A 386 21.81 -21.28 -8.28
CA LEU A 386 22.00 -19.98 -8.90
C LEU A 386 22.04 -20.12 -10.43
N ALA A 387 21.41 -19.19 -11.13
CA ALA A 387 21.51 -19.05 -12.58
C ALA A 387 21.86 -17.60 -12.95
N LYS A 388 22.56 -17.45 -14.07
CA LYS A 388 22.91 -16.13 -14.63
C LYS A 388 21.86 -15.65 -15.61
N ASP A 389 21.53 -14.36 -15.56
CA ASP A 389 20.77 -13.69 -16.62
C ASP A 389 21.65 -13.36 -17.84
N GLU A 390 21.06 -12.79 -18.90
CA GLU A 390 21.78 -12.33 -20.09
C GLU A 390 22.85 -11.26 -19.78
N ASN A 391 22.69 -10.53 -18.67
CA ASN A 391 23.62 -9.50 -18.21
C ASN A 391 24.72 -10.04 -17.27
N GLY A 392 24.71 -11.35 -17.00
CA GLY A 392 25.66 -12.02 -16.12
C GLY A 392 25.37 -11.89 -14.61
N ASN A 393 24.23 -11.31 -14.21
CA ASN A 393 23.80 -11.24 -12.82
C ASN A 393 23.33 -12.62 -12.35
N GLU A 394 23.73 -13.01 -11.15
CA GLU A 394 23.35 -14.29 -10.54
C GLU A 394 22.12 -14.15 -9.65
N TYR A 395 21.11 -14.98 -9.91
CA TYR A 395 19.90 -15.05 -9.09
C TYR A 395 19.60 -16.48 -8.64
N PHE A 396 18.94 -16.61 -7.50
CA PHE A 396 18.38 -17.91 -7.09
C PHE A 396 17.28 -18.31 -8.07
N VAL A 397 17.35 -19.53 -8.58
CA VAL A 397 16.32 -20.05 -9.48
C VAL A 397 15.01 -20.29 -8.73
N PHE A 398 13.88 -20.24 -9.42
CA PHE A 398 12.54 -20.36 -8.81
C PHE A 398 12.35 -21.63 -7.98
N SER A 399 13.07 -22.71 -8.30
CA SER A 399 13.02 -24.00 -7.62
C SER A 399 14.07 -24.17 -6.51
N SER A 400 14.92 -23.18 -6.27
CA SER A 400 15.95 -23.26 -5.24
C SER A 400 15.29 -23.26 -3.85
N PRO A 401 15.83 -24.01 -2.87
CA PRO A 401 15.30 -23.99 -1.51
C PRO A 401 15.26 -22.59 -0.90
N GLU A 402 16.27 -21.76 -1.18
CA GLU A 402 16.37 -20.37 -0.70
C GLU A 402 15.21 -19.52 -1.26
N PHE A 403 14.95 -19.62 -2.57
CA PHE A 403 13.88 -18.87 -3.20
C PHE A 403 12.49 -19.36 -2.79
N LEU A 404 12.30 -20.68 -2.63
CA LEU A 404 11.04 -21.25 -2.15
C LEU A 404 10.75 -20.84 -0.70
N MET A 405 11.77 -20.77 0.18
CA MET A 405 11.59 -20.22 1.53
C MET A 405 11.26 -18.72 1.50
N ARG A 406 11.86 -17.96 0.58
CA ARG A 406 11.50 -16.54 0.37
C ARG A 406 10.02 -16.41 0.02
N LYS A 407 9.55 -17.20 -0.96
CA LYS A 407 8.15 -17.22 -1.39
C LYS A 407 7.20 -17.66 -0.27
N LEU A 408 7.57 -18.66 0.52
CA LEU A 408 6.80 -19.09 1.70
C LEU A 408 6.63 -17.95 2.70
N ALA A 409 7.71 -17.22 3.02
CA ALA A 409 7.68 -16.11 3.96
C ALA A 409 6.82 -14.94 3.43
N ASP A 410 7.05 -14.54 2.18
CA ASP A 410 6.30 -13.45 1.53
C ASP A 410 4.80 -13.79 1.37
N TRP A 411 4.44 -15.04 1.04
CA TRP A 411 3.03 -15.45 0.96
C TRP A 411 2.38 -15.56 2.34
N SER A 412 3.15 -15.93 3.38
CA SER A 412 2.67 -15.88 4.76
C SER A 412 2.40 -14.44 5.19
N MET A 413 3.26 -13.48 4.81
CA MET A 413 3.02 -12.05 5.01
C MET A 413 1.73 -11.57 4.31
N MET A 414 1.52 -11.97 3.05
CA MET A 414 0.31 -11.63 2.28
C MET A 414 -0.98 -12.13 2.93
N LEU A 415 -0.94 -13.32 3.55
CA LEU A 415 -2.06 -13.91 4.29
C LEU A 415 -2.09 -13.51 5.77
N SER A 416 -1.27 -12.54 6.17
CA SER A 416 -1.17 -12.00 7.52
C SER A 416 -0.77 -13.02 8.61
N ASP A 417 -0.13 -14.13 8.22
CA ASP A 417 0.58 -15.03 9.15
C ASP A 417 2.01 -14.52 9.39
N TYR A 418 2.08 -13.41 10.12
CA TYR A 418 3.34 -12.72 10.45
C TYR A 418 4.30 -13.56 11.29
N LYS A 419 3.79 -14.51 12.07
CA LYS A 419 4.60 -15.38 12.91
C LYS A 419 5.36 -16.39 12.05
N THR A 420 4.64 -17.05 11.13
CA THR A 420 5.25 -17.98 10.19
C THR A 420 6.24 -17.24 9.27
N ALA A 421 5.85 -16.07 8.76
CA ALA A 421 6.73 -15.20 7.98
C ALA A 421 8.04 -14.86 8.72
N TYR A 422 7.97 -14.28 9.93
CA TYR A 422 9.14 -13.95 10.75
C TYR A 422 10.07 -15.15 10.91
N SER A 423 9.53 -16.28 11.36
CA SER A 423 10.31 -17.49 11.64
C SER A 423 10.95 -18.10 10.39
N THR A 424 10.42 -17.78 9.21
CA THR A 424 10.95 -18.23 7.92
C THR A 424 12.03 -17.29 7.42
N TYR A 425 11.84 -15.96 7.50
CA TYR A 425 12.89 -14.99 7.18
C TYR A 425 14.12 -15.17 8.07
N GLU A 426 13.92 -15.37 9.38
CA GLU A 426 15.01 -15.62 10.32
C GLU A 426 15.84 -16.85 9.89
N SER A 427 15.16 -17.95 9.52
CA SER A 427 15.83 -19.15 9.01
C SER A 427 16.51 -18.93 7.68
N LEU A 428 15.88 -18.19 6.74
CA LEU A 428 16.42 -17.92 5.42
C LEU A 428 17.64 -17.01 5.47
N ASN A 429 17.68 -16.03 6.38
CA ASN A 429 18.76 -15.05 6.46
C ASN A 429 20.14 -15.69 6.65
N HIS A 430 20.22 -16.83 7.34
CA HIS A 430 21.46 -17.59 7.48
C HIS A 430 21.97 -18.17 6.14
N ASP A 431 21.07 -18.56 5.25
CA ASP A 431 21.44 -19.15 3.96
C ASP A 431 21.83 -18.09 2.93
N VAL A 432 21.24 -16.89 3.05
CA VAL A 432 21.47 -15.79 2.12
C VAL A 432 22.49 -14.75 2.61
N GLU A 433 23.16 -14.97 3.73
CA GLU A 433 24.09 -14.01 4.36
C GLU A 433 25.23 -13.58 3.42
N HIS A 434 25.69 -14.47 2.53
CA HIS A 434 26.71 -14.17 1.53
C HIS A 434 26.18 -13.44 0.28
N PHE A 435 24.86 -13.23 0.20
CA PHE A 435 24.18 -12.56 -0.91
C PHE A 435 23.52 -11.28 -0.39
N PRO A 436 24.27 -10.17 -0.29
CA PRO A 436 23.88 -9.02 0.54
C PRO A 436 22.58 -8.34 0.09
N LYS A 437 22.23 -8.37 -1.21
CA LYS A 437 20.94 -7.87 -1.73
C LYS A 437 19.75 -8.70 -1.21
N TYR A 438 19.89 -10.03 -1.16
CA TYR A 438 18.88 -10.93 -0.61
C TYR A 438 18.82 -10.85 0.92
N SER A 439 19.97 -10.82 1.59
CA SER A 439 20.03 -10.68 3.06
C SER A 439 19.44 -9.36 3.54
N ALA A 440 19.72 -8.24 2.85
CA ALA A 440 19.16 -6.93 3.21
C ALA A 440 17.62 -6.94 3.19
N SER A 441 17.02 -7.43 2.10
CA SER A 441 15.56 -7.58 1.99
C SER A 441 15.01 -8.57 3.02
N CYS A 442 15.71 -9.68 3.27
CA CYS A 442 15.28 -10.67 4.26
C CYS A 442 15.26 -10.06 5.68
N LEU A 443 16.27 -9.28 6.05
CA LEU A 443 16.35 -8.58 7.33
C LEU A 443 15.27 -7.49 7.48
N GLU A 444 15.03 -6.70 6.43
CA GLU A 444 13.94 -5.73 6.38
C GLU A 444 12.59 -6.40 6.69
N TRP A 445 12.24 -7.43 5.93
CA TRP A 445 10.95 -8.10 6.09
C TRP A 445 10.85 -8.95 7.34
N CYS A 446 11.97 -9.42 7.89
CA CYS A 446 12.02 -10.01 9.22
C CYS A 446 11.58 -8.99 10.29
N ALA A 447 12.14 -7.78 10.29
CA ALA A 447 11.75 -6.71 11.22
C ALA A 447 10.29 -6.28 11.01
N VAL A 448 9.86 -6.11 9.76
CA VAL A 448 8.49 -5.74 9.41
C VAL A 448 7.49 -6.80 9.90
N SER A 449 7.80 -8.09 9.76
CA SER A 449 6.95 -9.18 10.26
C SER A 449 6.67 -9.05 11.76
N VAL A 450 7.69 -8.73 12.57
CA VAL A 450 7.53 -8.53 14.03
C VAL A 450 6.61 -7.35 14.31
N LEU A 451 6.82 -6.22 13.62
CA LEU A 451 6.06 -4.99 13.84
C LEU A 451 4.60 -5.12 13.37
N MET A 452 4.36 -5.81 12.26
CA MET A 452 3.02 -6.10 11.74
C MET A 452 2.26 -7.03 12.70
N GLY A 453 2.89 -8.15 13.09
CA GLY A 453 2.31 -9.16 14.00
C GLY A 453 2.18 -8.75 15.47
N ALA A 454 2.75 -7.62 15.88
CA ALA A 454 2.60 -7.10 17.23
C ALA A 454 1.15 -6.66 17.51
N GLN A 455 0.34 -7.55 18.06
CA GLN A 455 -1.04 -7.27 18.51
C GLN A 455 -1.10 -6.66 19.92
N ASN A 456 -0.02 -6.77 20.73
CA ASN A 456 0.10 -6.23 22.09
C ASN A 456 1.55 -5.79 22.41
N ILE A 457 1.71 -4.95 23.46
CA ILE A 457 2.89 -4.17 23.88
C ILE A 457 4.24 -4.74 23.40
N VAL A 458 4.82 -4.10 22.38
CA VAL A 458 6.24 -4.26 22.06
C VAL A 458 7.05 -3.55 23.14
N THR A 459 7.87 -4.31 23.87
CA THR A 459 8.65 -3.73 24.97
C THR A 459 9.85 -2.94 24.44
N ALA A 460 10.31 -1.93 25.20
CA ALA A 460 11.54 -1.21 24.88
C ALA A 460 12.77 -2.13 24.73
N LYS A 461 12.78 -3.27 25.44
CA LYS A 461 13.84 -4.28 25.32
C LYS A 461 13.80 -4.96 23.95
N MET A 462 12.61 -5.35 23.47
CA MET A 462 12.43 -5.94 22.14
C MET A 462 12.79 -4.95 21.03
N LEU A 463 12.36 -3.68 21.17
CA LEU A 463 12.75 -2.62 20.24
C LEU A 463 14.27 -2.51 20.12
N LYS A 464 14.97 -2.43 21.26
CA LYS A 464 16.43 -2.21 21.29
C LYS A 464 17.25 -3.42 20.88
N ASN A 465 16.86 -4.62 21.31
CA ASN A 465 17.72 -5.81 21.21
C ASN A 465 17.35 -6.71 20.04
N ASP A 466 16.11 -6.64 19.55
CA ASP A 466 15.60 -7.58 18.55
C ASP A 466 15.23 -6.85 17.25
N ILE A 467 14.35 -5.85 17.31
CA ILE A 467 13.81 -5.18 16.11
C ILE A 467 14.79 -4.18 15.49
N ASP A 468 15.34 -3.26 16.29
CA ASP A 468 16.25 -2.23 15.78
C ASP A 468 17.52 -2.83 15.15
N PRO A 469 18.18 -3.86 15.74
CA PRO A 469 19.34 -4.49 15.11
C PRO A 469 19.04 -5.12 13.74
N LEU A 470 17.85 -5.67 13.53
CA LEU A 470 17.45 -6.19 12.22
C LEU A 470 17.39 -5.06 11.18
N ILE A 471 16.75 -3.94 11.54
CA ILE A 471 16.65 -2.76 10.66
C ILE A 471 18.02 -2.18 10.37
N GLN A 472 18.87 -1.98 11.39
CA GLN A 472 20.21 -1.41 11.19
C GLN A 472 21.08 -2.29 10.29
N ARG A 473 21.03 -3.61 10.46
CA ARG A 473 21.74 -4.55 9.57
C ARG A 473 21.20 -4.52 8.14
N ALA A 474 19.89 -4.39 7.96
CA ALA A 474 19.29 -4.25 6.63
C ALA A 474 19.79 -2.97 5.93
N LEU A 475 19.73 -1.83 6.61
CA LEU A 475 20.19 -0.54 6.10
C LEU A 475 21.70 -0.55 5.79
N GLU A 476 22.52 -1.10 6.68
CA GLU A 476 23.96 -1.25 6.45
C GLU A 476 24.24 -2.12 5.22
N SER A 477 23.54 -3.25 5.07
CA SER A 477 23.69 -4.13 3.90
C SER A 477 23.29 -3.41 2.61
N TYR A 478 22.17 -2.70 2.60
CA TYR A 478 21.75 -1.89 1.44
C TYR A 478 22.76 -0.81 1.07
N LYS A 479 23.27 -0.08 2.06
CA LYS A 479 24.30 0.94 1.86
C LYS A 479 25.58 0.33 1.28
N ASN A 480 26.02 -0.81 1.81
CA ASN A 480 27.20 -1.52 1.32
C ASN A 480 27.02 -2.03 -0.12
N CYS A 481 25.85 -2.57 -0.46
CA CYS A 481 25.51 -2.93 -1.84
C CYS A 481 25.58 -1.71 -2.77
N ALA A 482 25.01 -0.58 -2.36
CA ALA A 482 25.02 0.63 -3.17
C ALA A 482 26.43 1.17 -3.40
N LEU A 483 27.29 1.13 -2.37
CA LEU A 483 28.70 1.51 -2.49
C LEU A 483 29.48 0.54 -3.39
N TYR A 484 29.23 -0.76 -3.29
CA TYR A 484 29.85 -1.75 -4.16
C TYR A 484 29.48 -1.50 -5.63
N ASP A 485 28.19 -1.41 -5.94
CA ASP A 485 27.70 -1.18 -7.31
C ASP A 485 28.27 0.13 -7.89
N SER A 486 28.44 1.18 -7.07
CA SER A 486 29.01 2.45 -7.53
C SER A 486 30.50 2.37 -7.91
N LYS A 487 31.28 1.46 -7.32
CA LYS A 487 32.72 1.31 -7.61
C LYS A 487 32.99 0.65 -8.96
N PHE A 488 32.03 -0.10 -9.50
CA PHE A 488 32.18 -0.81 -10.77
C PHE A 488 31.55 -0.07 -11.96
N LYS A 489 30.84 1.05 -11.73
CA LYS A 489 30.39 1.94 -12.80
C LYS A 489 31.57 2.83 -13.25
N THR A 490 31.87 2.81 -14.55
CA THR A 490 32.89 3.70 -15.14
C THR A 490 32.34 5.10 -15.34
N ASP A 491 33.20 6.13 -15.32
CA ASP A 491 32.90 7.58 -15.30
C ASP A 491 31.92 8.13 -16.36
N LYS A 492 31.44 7.31 -17.31
CA LYS A 492 30.49 7.72 -18.35
C LYS A 492 29.01 7.54 -18.01
N GLU A 493 28.67 6.88 -16.90
CA GLU A 493 27.29 6.69 -16.39
C GLU A 493 27.09 7.27 -14.98
N ASN A 494 27.71 8.41 -14.69
CA ASN A 494 27.78 9.01 -13.35
C ASN A 494 26.44 9.45 -12.73
N ASP A 495 25.30 9.28 -13.42
CA ASP A 495 23.98 9.71 -12.94
C ASP A 495 22.97 8.56 -12.75
N SER A 496 23.33 7.29 -13.03
CA SER A 496 22.38 6.19 -12.80
C SER A 496 22.34 5.78 -11.33
N MET A 497 21.24 6.11 -10.64
CA MET A 497 20.98 5.72 -9.26
C MET A 497 21.07 4.20 -9.08
N THR A 498 21.65 3.73 -7.96
CA THR A 498 21.70 2.29 -7.69
C THR A 498 20.33 1.78 -7.23
N PRO A 499 19.75 0.75 -7.88
CA PRO A 499 18.42 0.20 -7.57
C PRO A 499 18.12 0.01 -6.10
N VAL A 500 19.12 -0.53 -5.39
CA VAL A 500 19.07 -0.90 -3.97
C VAL A 500 18.77 0.29 -3.03
N ARG A 501 19.05 1.54 -3.45
CA ARG A 501 18.76 2.74 -2.65
C ARG A 501 17.28 2.97 -2.42
N SER A 502 16.44 2.61 -3.38
CA SER A 502 14.98 2.72 -3.23
C SER A 502 14.44 1.76 -2.16
N TYR A 503 14.99 0.55 -2.08
CA TYR A 503 14.69 -0.43 -1.02
C TYR A 503 15.18 0.03 0.36
N GLU A 504 16.37 0.63 0.45
CA GLU A 504 16.87 1.26 1.68
C GLU A 504 15.91 2.33 2.20
N THR A 505 15.42 3.18 1.29
CA THR A 505 14.45 4.23 1.62
C THR A 505 13.11 3.65 2.05
N ARG A 506 12.60 2.62 1.36
CA ARG A 506 11.40 1.89 1.79
C ARG A 506 11.56 1.34 3.20
N CYS A 507 12.69 0.69 3.50
CA CYS A 507 12.95 0.11 4.82
C CYS A 507 12.83 1.18 5.92
N MET A 508 13.39 2.39 5.69
CA MET A 508 13.25 3.51 6.62
C MET A 508 11.81 4.01 6.75
N PHE A 509 11.06 4.10 5.64
CA PHE A 509 9.64 4.47 5.68
C PHE A 509 8.80 3.45 6.47
N LEU A 510 8.90 2.17 6.12
CA LEU A 510 8.20 1.08 6.80
C LEU A 510 8.51 1.06 8.29
N ALA A 511 9.79 1.10 8.65
CA ALA A 511 10.20 1.11 10.05
C ALA A 511 9.62 2.31 10.81
N SER A 512 9.69 3.52 10.22
CA SER A 512 9.18 4.74 10.86
C SER A 512 7.69 4.64 11.17
N GLU A 513 6.88 4.29 10.16
CA GLU A 513 5.43 4.27 10.28
C GLU A 513 4.92 3.12 11.16
N LEU A 514 5.60 1.97 11.11
CA LEU A 514 5.27 0.85 11.98
C LEU A 514 5.67 1.10 13.44
N PHE A 515 6.77 1.82 13.72
CA PHE A 515 7.07 2.28 15.08
C PHE A 515 6.03 3.26 15.61
N LEU A 516 5.54 4.17 14.77
CA LEU A 516 4.48 5.12 15.13
C LEU A 516 3.11 4.44 15.35
N SER A 517 2.90 3.26 14.76
CA SER A 517 1.70 2.44 14.94
C SER A 517 1.70 1.62 16.24
N LEU A 518 2.80 1.61 16.99
CA LEU A 518 2.88 0.91 18.28
C LEU A 518 2.14 1.70 19.38
N SER A 519 1.60 0.98 20.36
CA SER A 519 0.83 1.59 21.45
C SER A 519 1.65 2.49 22.38
N ASP A 520 2.94 2.20 22.55
CA ASP A 520 3.88 3.02 23.34
C ASP A 520 4.74 3.92 22.44
N THR A 521 4.17 5.05 22.03
CA THR A 521 4.88 6.06 21.22
C THR A 521 6.03 6.74 21.98
N TRP A 522 6.07 6.68 23.31
CA TRP A 522 7.16 7.28 24.07
C TRP A 522 8.49 6.61 23.76
N THR A 523 8.49 5.29 23.71
CA THR A 523 9.68 4.45 23.45
C THR A 523 9.91 4.18 21.98
N SER A 524 8.87 4.08 21.15
CA SER A 524 8.99 3.75 19.73
C SER A 524 9.33 4.95 18.84
N THR A 525 8.76 6.13 19.09
CA THR A 525 8.96 7.33 18.24
C THR A 525 10.43 7.75 18.06
N PRO A 526 11.34 7.63 19.05
CA PRO A 526 12.77 7.89 18.82
C PRO A 526 13.39 7.11 17.65
N TYR A 527 12.94 5.87 17.42
CA TYR A 527 13.42 5.05 16.30
C TYR A 527 12.86 5.57 14.97
N ALA A 528 11.59 5.98 14.94
CA ALA A 528 10.99 6.62 13.77
C ALA A 528 11.69 7.94 13.42
N LEU A 529 11.95 8.80 14.43
CA LEU A 529 12.67 10.07 14.24
C LEU A 529 14.03 9.85 13.59
N ARG A 530 14.83 8.88 14.08
CA ARG A 530 16.15 8.57 13.51
C ARG A 530 16.04 8.19 12.03
N ASN A 531 15.08 7.34 11.68
CA ASN A 531 14.89 6.90 10.30
C ASN A 531 14.44 8.05 9.37
N LEU A 532 13.51 8.91 9.82
CA LEU A 532 13.07 10.08 9.06
C LEU A 532 14.21 11.13 8.91
N GLU A 533 15.02 11.33 9.94
CA GLU A 533 16.22 12.18 9.88
C GLU A 533 17.28 11.61 8.91
N MET A 534 17.45 10.29 8.89
CA MET A 534 18.31 9.61 7.91
C MET A 534 17.79 9.76 6.49
N ILE A 535 16.47 9.68 6.26
CA ILE A 535 15.86 9.94 4.95
C ILE A 535 16.23 11.35 4.45
N LEU A 536 16.15 12.36 5.31
CA LEU A 536 16.50 13.74 4.95
C LEU A 536 18.01 13.93 4.67
N THR A 537 18.87 13.08 5.24
CA THR A 537 20.32 13.23 5.15
C THR A 537 20.93 12.40 4.02
N ASP A 538 20.50 11.14 3.88
CA ASP A 538 21.14 10.14 3.01
C ASP A 538 20.32 9.86 1.73
N CYS A 539 19.01 10.10 1.71
CA CYS A 539 18.16 9.85 0.54
C CYS A 539 18.09 11.06 -0.39
N LYS A 540 18.10 10.79 -1.70
CA LYS A 540 17.97 11.81 -2.75
C LYS A 540 16.51 12.12 -3.10
N LEU A 541 15.68 12.34 -2.08
CA LEU A 541 14.29 12.75 -2.28
C LEU A 541 14.22 14.14 -2.93
N GLY A 542 13.20 14.37 -3.76
CA GLY A 542 12.91 15.70 -4.30
C GLY A 542 12.48 16.72 -3.22
N PRO A 543 12.47 18.03 -3.52
CA PRO A 543 12.20 19.07 -2.53
C PRO A 543 10.85 18.92 -1.83
N CYS A 544 9.75 18.70 -2.56
CA CYS A 544 8.43 18.55 -1.95
C CYS A 544 8.38 17.30 -1.07
N SER A 545 8.98 16.21 -1.56
CA SER A 545 9.06 14.94 -0.84
C SER A 545 9.82 15.09 0.48
N GLN A 546 10.94 15.82 0.49
CA GLN A 546 11.67 16.14 1.73
C GLN A 546 10.81 16.97 2.70
N ILE A 547 10.03 17.94 2.20
CA ILE A 547 9.20 18.79 3.06
C ILE A 547 8.09 17.96 3.72
N MET A 548 7.51 16.97 3.02
CA MET A 548 6.60 16.02 3.68
C MET A 548 7.26 15.27 4.85
N ILE A 549 8.54 14.94 4.75
CA ILE A 549 9.29 14.33 5.87
C ILE A 549 9.46 15.33 7.03
N TRP A 550 9.71 16.61 6.74
CA TRP A 550 9.76 17.65 7.78
C TRP A 550 8.45 17.78 8.55
N GLU A 551 7.32 17.72 7.84
CA GLU A 551 6.00 17.68 8.48
C GLU A 551 5.82 16.41 9.30
N ARG A 552 6.23 15.25 8.77
CA ARG A 552 6.13 13.99 9.50
C ARG A 552 7.01 13.97 10.77
N LEU A 553 8.16 14.65 10.76
CA LEU A 553 8.97 14.85 11.96
C LEU A 553 8.24 15.69 13.01
N SER A 554 7.51 16.73 12.60
CA SER A 554 6.64 17.49 13.50
C SER A 554 5.58 16.57 14.14
N ASP A 555 4.89 15.77 13.32
CA ASP A 555 3.90 14.79 13.80
C ASP A 555 4.50 13.83 14.83
N CYS A 556 5.72 13.32 14.58
CA CYS A 556 6.43 12.46 15.53
C CYS A 556 6.60 13.15 16.89
N TYR A 557 7.08 14.39 16.91
CA TYR A 557 7.27 15.12 18.16
C TYR A 557 5.95 15.41 18.87
N TYR A 558 4.88 15.65 18.11
CA TYR A 558 3.54 15.86 18.64
C TYR A 558 2.96 14.58 19.28
N LEU A 559 3.09 13.44 18.61
CA LEU A 559 2.60 12.13 19.08
C LEU A 559 3.35 11.61 20.31
N ARG A 560 4.56 12.11 20.55
CA ARG A 560 5.43 11.67 21.64
C ARG A 560 5.06 12.40 22.94
N ALA A 561 3.91 12.11 23.54
CA ALA A 561 3.56 12.66 24.86
C ALA A 561 4.26 11.88 26.00
N ASP A 562 4.76 12.55 27.04
CA ASP A 562 5.26 11.87 28.25
C ASP A 562 4.07 11.24 28.99
N PRO A 563 4.08 9.93 29.25
CA PRO A 563 3.01 9.28 30.03
C PRO A 563 2.76 9.97 31.37
N ARG A 564 3.81 10.48 32.04
CA ARG A 564 3.72 11.16 33.35
C ARG A 564 2.94 12.47 33.26
N ILE A 565 3.03 13.16 32.12
CA ILE A 565 2.33 14.42 31.85
C ILE A 565 0.86 14.12 31.48
N ARG A 566 0.62 13.09 30.65
CA ARG A 566 -0.73 12.66 30.24
C ARG A 566 -1.61 12.25 31.44
N HIS A 567 -1.02 11.57 32.43
CA HIS A 567 -1.75 11.21 33.66
C HIS A 567 -2.10 12.42 34.53
N ARG A 568 -1.21 13.43 34.62
CA ARG A 568 -1.49 14.66 35.38
C ARG A 568 -2.61 15.48 34.74
N VAL A 569 -2.56 15.72 33.42
CA VAL A 569 -3.61 16.46 32.70
C VAL A 569 -4.98 15.78 32.86
N ASN A 570 -5.04 14.45 32.73
CA ASN A 570 -6.29 13.71 32.96
C ASN A 570 -6.77 13.76 34.41
N GLN A 571 -5.87 13.77 35.39
CA GLN A 571 -6.21 13.92 36.81
C GLN A 571 -6.71 15.34 37.13
N THR A 572 -6.15 16.39 36.52
CA THR A 572 -6.60 17.78 36.67
C THR A 572 -7.99 17.98 36.05
N ILE A 573 -8.28 17.36 34.89
CA ILE A 573 -9.62 17.39 34.27
C ILE A 573 -10.66 16.64 35.11
N VAL A 574 -10.26 15.53 35.76
CA VAL A 574 -11.13 14.78 36.67
C VAL A 574 -11.37 15.55 37.97
N LYS A 575 -10.36 16.20 38.56
CA LYS A 575 -10.52 17.10 39.71
C LYS A 575 -11.45 18.28 39.39
N ASN A 576 -11.26 18.94 38.25
CA ASN A 576 -12.12 20.05 37.80
C ASN A 576 -13.58 19.62 37.50
N LYS A 577 -13.86 18.32 37.36
CA LYS A 577 -15.22 17.78 37.26
C LYS A 577 -15.83 17.37 38.62
N VAL A 578 -15.01 17.17 39.65
CA VAL A 578 -15.45 16.74 40.98
C VAL A 578 -15.57 17.94 41.94
N ASP A 579 -14.73 18.96 41.78
CA ASP A 579 -14.72 20.15 42.65
C ASP A 579 -15.53 21.32 42.06
N GLN A 580 -16.83 21.10 41.82
CA GLN A 580 -17.81 22.20 41.69
C GLN A 580 -18.48 22.57 43.02
N THR A 581 -18.02 22.03 44.15
CA THR A 581 -18.58 22.32 45.48
C THR A 581 -17.52 22.28 46.57
N ASP A 582 -16.48 23.11 46.51
CA ASP A 582 -15.92 23.73 47.73
C ASP A 582 -14.88 24.80 47.38
N GLU A 583 -15.24 26.06 47.67
CA GLU A 583 -14.33 27.19 47.74
C GLU A 583 -13.58 27.11 49.08
N ARG A 584 -12.29 26.78 49.07
CA ARG A 584 -11.25 27.31 49.98
C ARG A 584 -9.90 26.67 49.73
N GLU A 585 -8.86 27.45 50.02
CA GLU A 585 -7.42 27.16 49.92
C GLU A 585 -6.80 27.42 48.54
N ALA A 586 -6.79 28.70 48.16
CA ALA A 586 -5.83 29.23 47.20
C ALA A 586 -4.77 30.00 47.98
N GLU A 587 -3.63 29.37 48.24
CA GLU A 587 -2.34 30.03 48.44
C GLU A 587 -1.23 28.96 48.34
N ASP A 588 -0.36 29.12 47.33
CA ASP A 588 0.96 28.48 47.14
C ASP A 588 1.17 27.34 46.11
N GLU A 589 0.52 27.41 44.92
CA GLU A 589 0.97 26.65 43.73
C GLU A 589 0.96 27.51 42.45
N THR A 590 1.70 28.63 42.41
CA THR A 590 1.88 29.41 41.16
C THR A 590 3.32 29.32 40.66
N LYS A 591 3.60 28.22 39.97
CA LYS A 591 4.55 28.12 38.85
C LYS A 591 4.29 26.75 38.20
N GLU A 592 3.21 26.68 37.41
CA GLU A 592 3.06 25.58 36.46
C GLU A 592 4.28 25.63 35.53
N ASP A 593 5.16 24.65 35.69
CA ASP A 593 6.38 24.53 34.90
C ASP A 593 5.97 24.15 33.47
N ILE A 594 6.57 24.78 32.46
CA ILE A 594 6.38 24.48 31.03
C ILE A 594 6.62 22.97 30.77
N VAL A 595 7.45 22.34 31.60
CA VAL A 595 7.68 20.89 31.62
C VAL A 595 6.48 20.13 32.18
N THR A 596 5.81 20.62 33.22
CA THR A 596 4.61 20.01 33.80
C THR A 596 3.35 20.17 32.96
N GLU A 597 3.27 21.21 32.12
CA GLU A 597 2.19 21.43 31.16
C GLU A 597 2.35 20.63 29.85
N GLY A 598 3.52 20.01 29.61
CA GLY A 598 3.78 19.23 28.39
C GLY A 598 4.07 20.05 27.13
N LEU A 599 4.17 21.38 27.24
CA LEU A 599 4.33 22.29 26.10
C LEU A 599 5.69 22.17 25.40
N THR A 600 6.73 21.62 26.05
CA THR A 600 8.08 21.50 25.44
C THR A 600 8.07 20.71 24.13
N ARG A 601 7.25 19.67 24.03
CA ARG A 601 7.17 18.82 22.83
C ARG A 601 6.23 19.37 21.78
N MET A 602 5.14 20.00 22.20
CA MET A 602 4.28 20.77 21.29
C MET A 602 5.07 21.90 20.62
N ARG A 603 5.91 22.62 21.36
CA ARG A 603 6.79 23.66 20.81
C ARG A 603 7.85 23.07 19.88
N LYS A 604 8.41 21.91 20.22
CA LYS A 604 9.34 21.21 19.31
C LYS A 604 8.64 20.79 18.02
N ALA A 605 7.45 20.21 18.08
CA ALA A 605 6.64 19.90 16.90
C ALA A 605 6.39 21.16 16.06
N ALA A 606 5.89 22.23 16.68
CA ALA A 606 5.65 23.51 16.02
C ALA A 606 6.92 24.12 15.39
N PHE A 607 8.11 23.88 15.96
CA PHE A 607 9.37 24.30 15.33
C PHE A 607 9.63 23.54 14.02
N PHE A 608 9.50 22.21 14.00
CA PHE A 608 9.67 21.43 12.76
C PHE A 608 8.60 21.79 11.72
N LEU A 609 7.37 22.08 12.16
CA LEU A 609 6.29 22.52 11.29
C LEU A 609 6.54 23.92 10.71
N LEU A 610 7.15 24.82 11.48
CA LEU A 610 7.58 26.14 10.99
C LEU A 610 8.67 26.02 9.93
N VAL A 611 9.63 25.11 10.11
CA VAL A 611 10.65 24.81 9.10
C VAL A 611 9.99 24.25 7.83
N ALA A 612 9.01 23.36 7.97
CA ALA A 612 8.25 22.86 6.82
C ALA A 612 7.48 23.98 6.11
N ALA A 613 6.84 24.89 6.85
CA ALA A 613 6.13 26.04 6.29
C ALA A 613 7.05 26.95 5.45
N ASP A 614 8.25 27.23 5.97
CA ASP A 614 9.26 28.02 5.25
C ASP A 614 9.65 27.37 3.93
N LYS A 615 9.93 26.06 3.97
CA LYS A 615 10.31 25.30 2.78
C LYS A 615 9.17 25.15 1.78
N TRP A 616 7.93 24.98 2.22
CA TRP A 616 6.78 25.00 1.31
C TRP A 616 6.65 26.36 0.60
N ALA A 617 6.90 27.45 1.32
CA ALA A 617 6.93 28.80 0.74
C ALA A 617 8.11 29.02 -0.23
N GLU A 618 9.24 28.31 -0.07
CA GLU A 618 10.33 28.27 -1.07
C GLU A 618 9.90 27.55 -2.35
N GLN A 619 9.13 26.45 -2.22
CA GLN A 619 8.58 25.68 -3.35
C GLN A 619 7.29 26.29 -3.94
N LYS A 620 6.89 27.49 -3.49
CA LYS A 620 5.66 28.20 -3.90
C LYS A 620 4.37 27.39 -3.65
N GLN A 621 4.38 26.47 -2.69
CA GLN A 621 3.22 25.71 -2.28
C GLN A 621 2.50 26.45 -1.15
N TRP A 622 1.79 27.52 -1.53
CA TRP A 622 1.25 28.49 -0.57
C TRP A 622 0.16 27.93 0.32
N ARG A 623 -0.71 27.04 -0.20
CA ARG A 623 -1.73 26.35 0.60
C ARG A 623 -1.13 25.59 1.79
N GLN A 624 -0.12 24.77 1.52
CA GLN A 624 0.57 23.98 2.53
C GLN A 624 1.30 24.88 3.53
N ALA A 625 2.02 25.91 3.04
CA ALA A 625 2.69 26.86 3.90
C ALA A 625 1.73 27.57 4.86
N TYR A 626 0.55 27.98 4.37
CA TYR A 626 -0.49 28.61 5.17
C TYR A 626 -1.03 27.68 6.24
N TRP A 627 -1.41 26.45 5.88
CA TRP A 627 -1.92 25.46 6.84
C TRP A 627 -0.89 25.13 7.94
N CYS A 628 0.37 24.92 7.57
CA CYS A 628 1.43 24.73 8.55
C CYS A 628 1.58 25.94 9.49
N LEU A 629 1.49 27.17 8.96
CA LEU A 629 1.61 28.38 9.77
C LEU A 629 0.44 28.52 10.76
N LYS A 630 -0.79 28.22 10.33
CA LYS A 630 -2.00 28.23 11.16
C LYS A 630 -1.84 27.29 12.36
N ASP A 631 -1.37 26.07 12.12
CA ASP A 631 -1.11 25.07 13.17
C ASP A 631 0.01 25.52 14.13
N VAL A 632 1.06 26.18 13.62
CA VAL A 632 2.15 26.73 14.44
C VAL A 632 1.66 27.85 15.34
N GLN A 633 0.85 28.78 14.83
CA GLN A 633 0.32 29.91 15.59
C GLN A 633 -0.53 29.44 16.78
N GLU A 634 -1.32 28.38 16.61
CA GLU A 634 -2.10 27.79 17.70
C GLU A 634 -1.21 27.29 18.84
N ALA A 635 -0.12 26.57 18.53
CA ALA A 635 0.81 26.03 19.53
C ALA A 635 1.56 27.09 20.34
N TYR A 636 1.55 28.32 19.85
CA TYR A 636 2.33 29.45 20.35
C TYR A 636 1.45 30.61 20.86
N LYS A 637 0.13 30.40 20.90
CA LYS A 637 -0.86 31.39 21.35
C LYS A 637 -0.55 31.87 22.78
N GLY A 638 -0.58 33.19 22.97
CA GLY A 638 -0.37 33.82 24.29
C GLY A 638 1.09 34.09 24.68
N ILE A 639 2.05 33.86 23.78
CA ILE A 639 3.48 34.06 24.05
C ILE A 639 3.98 35.33 23.34
N GLU A 640 4.40 36.35 24.11
CA GLU A 640 4.72 37.68 23.58
C GLU A 640 5.93 37.72 22.62
N PHE A 641 6.95 36.87 22.82
CA PHE A 641 8.18 36.94 22.01
C PHE A 641 7.97 36.62 20.53
N ILE A 642 6.84 36.00 20.20
CA ILE A 642 6.52 35.45 18.88
C ILE A 642 6.09 36.54 17.89
N ASN A 643 5.70 37.70 18.41
CA ASN A 643 5.33 38.89 17.62
C ASN A 643 6.55 39.69 17.11
N ARG A 644 7.78 39.20 17.36
CA ARG A 644 9.01 39.85 16.91
C ARG A 644 9.17 39.77 15.39
N GLU A 645 9.34 40.92 14.74
CA GLU A 645 9.41 41.03 13.27
C GLU A 645 10.62 40.34 12.64
N ASP A 646 11.70 40.10 13.40
CA ASP A 646 12.91 39.45 12.90
C ASP A 646 12.80 37.92 12.82
N LEU A 647 11.77 37.33 13.43
CA LEU A 647 11.52 35.89 13.45
C LEU A 647 11.02 35.38 12.10
N ILE A 648 11.34 34.10 11.82
CA ILE A 648 10.87 33.39 10.62
C ILE A 648 9.34 33.41 10.53
N LEU A 649 8.65 33.23 11.67
CA LEU A 649 7.19 33.25 11.74
C LEU A 649 6.62 34.58 11.20
N ALA A 650 7.09 35.71 11.72
CA ALA A 650 6.61 37.04 11.30
C ALA A 650 6.95 37.34 9.83
N LYS A 651 8.13 36.89 9.37
CA LYS A 651 8.55 37.04 7.96
C LYS A 651 7.67 36.24 7.01
N LEU A 652 7.34 34.99 7.37
CA LEU A 652 6.47 34.13 6.57
C LEU A 652 5.03 34.66 6.55
N ASP A 653 4.51 35.11 7.69
CA ASP A 653 3.17 35.68 7.78
C ASP A 653 3.04 36.93 6.88
N LYS A 654 4.02 37.84 6.93
CA LYS A 654 4.10 39.00 6.01
C LYS A 654 4.16 38.55 4.54
N LYS A 655 4.99 37.54 4.22
CA LYS A 655 5.13 37.01 2.85
C LYS A 655 3.82 36.43 2.31
N LEU A 656 3.11 35.64 3.12
CA LEU A 656 1.81 35.06 2.77
C LEU A 656 0.74 36.13 2.60
N ASN A 657 0.68 37.13 3.49
CA ASN A 657 -0.27 38.24 3.39
C ASN A 657 -0.01 39.11 2.13
N ASN A 658 1.26 39.34 1.77
CA ASN A 658 1.60 40.08 0.54
C ASN A 658 1.16 39.34 -0.73
N ILE A 659 1.33 38.02 -0.78
CA ILE A 659 0.89 37.21 -1.94
C ILE A 659 -0.63 37.28 -2.09
N GLN A 660 -1.36 37.29 -0.97
CA GLN A 660 -2.81 37.47 -0.97
C GLN A 660 -3.24 38.82 -1.53
N SER A 661 -2.52 39.90 -1.19
CA SER A 661 -2.79 41.23 -1.75
C SER A 661 -2.45 41.35 -3.25
N SER A 662 -1.67 40.41 -3.80
CA SER A 662 -1.31 40.36 -5.22
C SER A 662 -2.13 39.38 -6.06
N ALA A 663 -2.98 38.56 -5.43
CA ALA A 663 -3.76 37.49 -6.06
C ALA A 663 -5.22 37.90 -6.34
N GLU A 664 -5.50 39.19 -6.55
CA GLU A 664 -6.77 39.62 -7.16
C GLU A 664 -6.78 39.22 -8.64
N GLU A 665 -7.71 38.31 -8.94
CA GLU A 665 -8.09 37.74 -10.25
C GLU A 665 -7.06 36.87 -11.00
N PRO A 666 -7.29 35.55 -11.16
CA PRO A 666 -6.79 34.88 -12.35
C PRO A 666 -7.50 35.53 -13.55
N LYS A 667 -6.73 36.26 -14.37
CA LYS A 667 -7.18 36.64 -15.70
C LYS A 667 -7.50 35.36 -16.46
N ASP A 668 -8.73 35.24 -16.92
CA ASP A 668 -9.16 34.30 -17.95
C ASP A 668 -8.13 34.28 -19.09
N GLU A 669 -7.25 33.28 -19.09
CA GLU A 669 -6.69 32.77 -20.33
C GLU A 669 -7.65 31.66 -20.80
N THR A 670 -8.61 32.11 -21.60
CA THR A 670 -9.54 31.35 -22.44
C THR A 670 -9.10 29.93 -22.77
N TYR A 671 -9.75 28.91 -22.22
CA TYR A 671 -10.00 27.63 -22.89
C TYR A 671 -11.39 27.07 -22.53
N VAL A 672 -12.26 27.15 -23.55
CA VAL A 672 -13.57 26.52 -23.80
C VAL A 672 -14.50 26.29 -22.60
N LYS A 673 -15.53 27.14 -22.52
CA LYS A 673 -16.80 26.85 -21.83
C LYS A 673 -17.46 25.65 -22.49
N GLU A 674 -17.67 24.56 -21.75
CA GLU A 674 -18.77 23.63 -22.06
C GLU A 674 -20.07 24.31 -21.62
N GLU A 675 -20.76 24.91 -22.59
CA GLU A 675 -22.16 25.27 -22.42
C GLU A 675 -22.97 23.98 -22.32
N ILE A 676 -23.66 23.86 -21.19
CA ILE A 676 -24.84 23.02 -21.02
C ILE A 676 -25.83 23.42 -22.13
N ILE A 677 -25.94 22.61 -23.17
CA ILE A 677 -27.09 22.65 -24.07
C ILE A 677 -28.00 21.51 -23.66
N THR A 678 -29.04 21.89 -22.92
CA THR A 678 -30.30 21.16 -22.88
C THR A 678 -30.94 21.23 -24.26
N ASP A 679 -30.98 20.11 -24.97
CA ASP A 679 -32.17 19.55 -25.63
C ASP A 679 -31.92 18.08 -26.03
#